data_AF-Q9HGH2-F1
#
_entry.id   AF-Q9HGH2-F1
#
_cell.length_a   1.000
_cell.length_b   1.000
_cell.length_c   1.000
_cell.angle_alpha   90.00
_cell.angle_beta   90.00
_cell.angle_gamma   90.00
#
_symmetry.space_group_name_H-M   'P 1'
#
loop_
_entity.id
_entity.type
_entity.pdbx_description
1 polymer ?
#
loop_
_entity_poly.entity_id
_entity_poly.type
_entity_poly.pdbx_seq_one_letter_code
_entity_poly.pdbx_strand_id
1 'polypeptide(L)'
;SESMKFQEVTIVPGLYKIFDEILVNAADNKIRDPSMKNIKVRIDPENNVIQVFNDGKGIPVEMHTKEKMYIPELIFGNLLTSSNYDDDQKKVTGGRNGFGAKLCNIFSTQFEVETADLNTGKLYKQTWTDNMTKVGKPKINALKTKKEYTKITFKPDLSKFDMDSLDEDLLSVLRRRVYDLCGTVKNCNIYLNDKRLPVTSFKSYVEMYVKAIKERSPEPEGEGAPKNYTTIVHEVFNERWEVAFAVSDGSFNQVSFVNSIATTAGGTHVKYVSDQIITKLVETLSKKEKGKKKLMIKPNEVRDNMFIFINCLIENPAFTSQTKEQLTTKVSQFGGKEKFVASDNLISRVLKTGIADKIRDIANANEDKALQKVDGSRKSRIKGQVNLVDANKAGTRDGLKCTLILTEGLSALNLAVAGLTVIGRDYYGCFPLRGKLLNVREASADQIAKNAEINSLKQIIGLQHKKTYNAENIKSLRYGHIPIMTDQDQDGSHIKGLIINFLETSFPGLLDIPGFLLEFITPIVKVTVKGRGAKKIIPFYSMPEFETWRDGEGQTCRWTQKYYKGLGTSTPMEAREYFTALDRHLKRFHALQGEDSSCIDLAFSKKKADERKEWLQNFVPGNQLDPALNEIPISEFINKELILFSMSDNIRSIPSVLDGLKPGQRKVLFGCFKRNLKSEIKVAQLAAYVSENTGYHHGEVSLVQTIIGLAQNFVGSNNINILKPNGAFGSRATGGKDAAAARYIFTELNDITKAIFNPLDNPIYTYVQDDEQTVEPQW
;
A
#
# COMPACT_ATOMS: atom_id res chain seq x y z
N SER A 1 27.00 33.72 -16.22
CA SER A 1 27.50 32.43 -15.69
C SER A 1 27.27 31.35 -16.72
N GLU A 2 28.13 30.34 -16.84
CA GLU A 2 27.88 29.16 -17.68
C GLU A 2 27.11 28.10 -16.88
N SER A 3 25.83 28.35 -16.62
CA SER A 3 24.94 27.43 -15.89
C SER A 3 23.64 27.20 -16.65
N MET A 4 23.00 26.05 -16.42
CA MET A 4 21.62 25.85 -16.86
C MET A 4 20.72 26.78 -16.06
N LYS A 5 19.65 27.29 -16.68
CA LYS A 5 18.65 28.16 -16.04
C LYS A 5 17.27 27.81 -16.57
N PHE A 6 16.27 27.85 -15.70
CA PHE A 6 14.87 27.84 -16.13
C PHE A 6 14.48 29.23 -16.58
N GLN A 7 14.15 29.38 -17.86
CA GLN A 7 13.76 30.63 -18.48
C GLN A 7 12.65 30.35 -19.49
N GLU A 8 11.64 31.21 -19.49
CA GLU A 8 10.65 31.26 -20.56
C GLU A 8 11.29 31.90 -21.79
N VAL A 9 11.20 31.22 -22.93
CA VAL A 9 11.82 31.63 -24.19
C VAL A 9 10.82 31.44 -25.33
N THR A 10 10.87 32.32 -26.31
CA THR A 10 10.10 32.20 -27.56
C THR A 10 11.04 31.76 -28.66
N ILE A 11 10.78 30.61 -29.26
CA ILE A 11 11.62 30.08 -30.34
C ILE A 11 10.75 29.57 -31.49
N VAL A 12 11.34 29.46 -32.67
CA VAL A 12 10.75 28.75 -33.81
C VAL A 12 11.23 27.30 -33.80
N PRO A 13 10.36 26.30 -33.49
CA PRO A 13 10.79 24.91 -33.33
C PRO A 13 11.43 24.33 -34.59
N GLY A 14 10.96 24.75 -35.78
CA GLY A 14 11.53 24.33 -37.06
C GLY A 14 13.00 24.71 -37.21
N LEU A 15 13.38 25.93 -36.82
CA LEU A 15 14.75 26.43 -36.89
C LEU A 15 15.67 25.70 -35.91
N TYR A 16 15.21 25.49 -34.67
CA TYR A 16 15.91 24.62 -33.72
C TYR A 16 16.12 23.20 -34.28
N LYS A 17 15.10 22.65 -34.94
CA LYS A 17 15.14 21.27 -35.42
C LYS A 17 16.12 21.06 -36.57
N ILE A 18 16.22 22.00 -37.52
CA ILE A 18 17.19 21.88 -38.61
C ILE A 18 18.64 21.94 -38.11
N PHE A 19 18.89 22.72 -37.04
CA PHE A 19 20.17 22.73 -36.36
C PHE A 19 20.45 21.40 -35.65
N ASP A 20 19.48 20.89 -34.90
CA ASP A 20 19.58 19.61 -34.18
C ASP A 20 19.90 18.44 -35.12
N GLU A 21 19.29 18.37 -36.30
CA GLU A 21 19.56 17.30 -37.27
C GLU A 21 21.03 17.29 -37.75
N ILE A 22 21.68 18.45 -37.88
CA ILE A 22 23.11 18.51 -38.23
C ILE A 22 23.98 18.10 -37.04
N LEU A 23 23.65 18.50 -35.82
CA LEU A 23 24.36 18.07 -34.61
C LEU A 23 24.26 16.56 -34.39
N VAL A 24 23.08 15.98 -34.58
CA VAL A 24 22.86 14.54 -34.44
C VAL A 24 23.69 13.77 -35.48
N ASN A 25 23.79 14.26 -36.72
CA ASN A 25 24.66 13.64 -37.73
C ASN A 25 26.14 13.67 -37.33
N ALA A 26 26.61 14.78 -36.76
CA ALA A 26 27.98 14.88 -36.24
C ALA A 26 28.20 13.91 -35.06
N ALA A 27 27.22 13.77 -34.16
CA ALA A 27 27.26 12.80 -33.06
C ALA A 27 27.24 11.34 -33.56
N ASP A 28 26.43 11.04 -34.58
CA ASP A 28 26.37 9.72 -35.24
C ASP A 28 27.74 9.32 -35.82
N ASN A 29 28.55 10.29 -36.26
CA ASN A 29 29.89 9.98 -36.74
C ASN A 29 30.81 9.43 -35.63
N LYS A 30 30.57 9.73 -34.35
CA LYS A 30 31.30 9.09 -33.24
C LYS A 30 31.03 7.60 -33.15
N ILE A 31 29.82 7.18 -33.50
CA ILE A 31 29.40 5.78 -33.51
C ILE A 31 30.00 5.07 -34.73
N ARG A 32 29.98 5.74 -35.89
CA ARG A 32 30.57 5.23 -37.14
C ARG A 32 32.11 5.16 -37.08
N ASP A 33 32.73 6.14 -36.44
CA ASP A 33 34.17 6.23 -36.24
C ASP A 33 34.49 6.57 -34.78
N PRO A 34 34.77 5.54 -33.95
CA PRO A 34 35.16 5.73 -32.55
C PRO A 34 36.41 6.59 -32.35
N SER A 35 37.23 6.79 -33.40
CA SER A 35 38.45 7.61 -33.33
C SER A 35 38.20 9.12 -33.37
N MET A 36 36.98 9.56 -33.72
CA MET A 36 36.57 10.98 -33.73
C MET A 36 36.79 11.62 -32.36
N LYS A 37 37.39 12.82 -32.29
CA LYS A 37 37.77 13.49 -31.04
C LYS A 37 37.15 14.85 -30.83
N ASN A 38 36.66 15.51 -31.88
CA ASN A 38 36.23 16.90 -31.80
C ASN A 38 34.96 17.16 -32.60
N ILE A 39 33.99 17.83 -31.97
CA ILE A 39 32.88 18.50 -32.65
C ILE A 39 33.01 19.99 -32.35
N LYS A 40 32.95 20.82 -33.39
CA LYS A 40 33.00 22.28 -33.26
C LYS A 40 31.75 22.89 -33.86
N VAL A 41 31.08 23.72 -33.07
CA VAL A 41 29.90 24.47 -33.50
C VAL A 41 30.26 25.94 -33.48
N ARG A 42 30.07 26.63 -34.59
CA ARG A 42 30.19 28.08 -34.68
C ARG A 42 28.83 28.65 -35.07
N ILE A 43 28.34 29.57 -34.25
CA ILE A 43 27.12 30.33 -34.49
C ILE A 43 27.56 31.79 -34.62
N ASP A 44 27.28 32.37 -35.78
CA ASP A 44 27.54 33.76 -36.13
C ASP A 44 26.19 34.48 -36.27
N PRO A 45 25.69 35.13 -35.20
CA PRO A 45 24.41 35.82 -35.21
C PRO A 45 24.40 37.04 -36.13
N GLU A 46 25.53 37.72 -36.30
CA GLU A 46 25.63 38.92 -37.14
C GLU A 46 25.38 38.59 -38.60
N ASN A 47 25.89 37.45 -39.07
CA ASN A 47 25.71 37.00 -40.46
C ASN A 47 24.58 35.97 -40.63
N ASN A 48 23.94 35.56 -39.54
CA ASN A 48 22.97 34.46 -39.46
C ASN A 48 23.55 33.14 -40.02
N VAL A 49 24.81 32.82 -39.74
CA VAL A 49 25.50 31.63 -40.25
C VAL A 49 25.76 30.64 -39.12
N ILE A 50 25.46 29.37 -39.36
CA ILE A 50 25.75 28.27 -38.45
C ILE A 50 26.68 27.28 -39.15
N GLN A 51 27.72 26.85 -38.44
CA GLN A 51 28.68 25.86 -38.90
C GLN A 51 28.84 24.75 -37.88
N VAL A 52 28.78 23.51 -38.36
CA VAL A 52 29.03 22.30 -37.57
C VAL A 52 30.15 21.52 -38.24
N PHE A 53 31.22 21.30 -37.50
CA PHE A 53 32.39 20.54 -37.92
C PHE A 53 32.54 19.32 -37.01
N ASN A 54 32.89 18.18 -37.59
CA ASN A 54 33.39 17.03 -36.85
C ASN A 54 34.64 16.47 -37.52
N ASP A 55 35.61 16.03 -36.72
CA ASP A 55 36.73 15.22 -37.23
C ASP A 55 36.32 13.74 -37.37
N GLY A 56 37.30 12.87 -37.60
CA GLY A 56 37.07 11.47 -37.93
C GLY A 56 36.70 11.26 -39.40
N LYS A 57 36.33 10.03 -39.75
CA LYS A 57 36.02 9.63 -41.13
C LYS A 57 35.03 10.60 -41.79
N GLY A 58 35.42 11.08 -42.97
CA GLY A 58 34.60 11.97 -43.80
C GLY A 58 33.50 11.22 -44.56
N ILE A 59 32.89 11.92 -45.50
CA ILE A 59 31.98 11.36 -46.49
C ILE A 59 32.81 10.90 -47.71
N PRO A 60 32.59 9.68 -48.23
CA PRO A 60 33.31 9.19 -49.41
C PRO A 60 33.16 10.11 -50.62
N VAL A 61 34.26 10.51 -51.25
CA VAL A 61 34.27 11.39 -52.44
C VAL A 61 34.36 10.56 -53.71
N GLU A 62 33.30 9.79 -53.94
CA GLU A 62 33.16 8.89 -55.08
C GLU A 62 31.80 9.03 -55.76
N MET A 63 31.73 8.56 -57.00
CA MET A 63 30.50 8.55 -57.79
C MET A 63 29.64 7.36 -57.37
N HIS A 64 28.39 7.60 -56.99
CA HIS A 64 27.47 6.52 -56.62
C HIS A 64 27.14 5.66 -57.83
N THR A 65 27.29 4.33 -57.71
CA THR A 65 27.23 3.40 -58.84
C THR A 65 25.89 3.39 -59.56
N LYS A 66 24.78 3.57 -58.82
CA LYS A 66 23.40 3.58 -59.35
C LYS A 66 22.92 4.98 -59.74
N GLU A 67 23.07 5.94 -58.83
CA GLU A 67 22.49 7.30 -58.97
C GLU A 67 23.35 8.24 -59.83
N LYS A 68 24.55 7.80 -60.24
CA LYS A 68 25.45 8.52 -61.17
C LYS A 68 25.78 9.96 -60.76
N MET A 69 25.80 10.22 -59.45
CA MET A 69 26.20 11.49 -58.85
C MET A 69 27.11 11.25 -57.64
N TYR A 70 27.85 12.26 -57.21
CA TYR A 70 28.75 12.13 -56.06
C TYR A 70 27.96 11.81 -54.78
N ILE A 71 28.49 10.93 -53.92
CA ILE A 71 27.81 10.55 -52.67
C ILE A 71 27.46 11.77 -51.79
N PRO A 72 28.35 12.77 -51.58
CA PRO A 72 27.98 13.98 -50.86
C PRO A 72 26.78 14.72 -51.49
N GLU A 73 26.75 14.84 -52.82
CA GLU A 73 25.64 15.48 -53.53
C GLU A 73 24.33 14.72 -53.32
N LEU A 74 24.39 13.38 -53.43
CA LEU A 74 23.24 12.50 -53.24
C LEU A 74 22.65 12.65 -51.83
N ILE A 75 23.47 12.54 -50.78
CA ILE A 75 22.97 12.44 -49.40
C ILE A 75 22.58 13.79 -48.77
N PHE A 76 23.01 14.91 -49.36
CA PHE A 76 22.69 16.28 -48.92
C PHE A 76 21.75 17.04 -49.85
N GLY A 77 21.64 16.63 -51.12
CA GLY A 77 20.80 17.28 -52.13
C GLY A 77 19.51 16.54 -52.50
N ASN A 78 19.42 15.23 -52.23
CA ASN A 78 18.23 14.44 -52.59
C ASN A 78 17.51 13.92 -51.35
N LEU A 79 16.18 14.12 -51.31
CA LEU A 79 15.31 13.56 -50.27
C LEU A 79 15.36 12.02 -50.28
N LEU A 80 15.00 11.41 -49.14
CA LEU A 80 14.95 9.95 -48.99
C LEU A 80 16.29 9.26 -49.28
N THR A 81 17.38 9.86 -48.80
CA THR A 81 18.73 9.30 -48.87
C THR A 81 19.30 9.09 -47.46
N SER A 82 19.74 7.87 -47.16
CA SER A 82 20.23 7.45 -45.84
C SER A 82 21.05 6.17 -45.96
N SER A 83 22.07 6.01 -45.10
CA SER A 83 22.76 4.73 -44.89
C SER A 83 21.97 3.77 -43.98
N ASN A 84 20.83 4.22 -43.43
CA ASN A 84 20.12 3.56 -42.34
C ASN A 84 18.76 2.97 -42.78
N TYR A 85 18.57 2.68 -44.08
CA TYR A 85 17.36 2.02 -44.61
C TYR A 85 17.32 0.51 -44.39
N ASP A 86 18.49 -0.13 -44.32
CA ASP A 86 18.59 -1.54 -43.96
C ASP A 86 18.41 -1.68 -42.44
N ASP A 87 17.19 -2.07 -42.05
CA ASP A 87 16.77 -2.34 -40.67
C ASP A 87 17.15 -3.75 -40.18
N ASP A 88 17.63 -4.65 -41.06
CA ASP A 88 18.20 -5.94 -40.65
C ASP A 88 19.52 -5.72 -39.87
N GLN A 89 20.20 -4.61 -40.16
CA GLN A 89 21.30 -4.11 -39.37
C GLN A 89 20.79 -3.35 -38.13
N LYS A 90 21.14 -3.88 -36.96
CA LYS A 90 20.84 -3.31 -35.65
C LYS A 90 21.72 -2.09 -35.37
N LYS A 91 21.26 -0.89 -35.78
CA LYS A 91 22.01 0.37 -35.67
C LYS A 91 21.55 1.18 -34.46
N VAL A 92 22.50 1.87 -33.83
CA VAL A 92 22.27 2.78 -32.69
C VAL A 92 22.52 4.25 -33.05
N THR A 93 22.29 4.60 -34.32
CA THR A 93 22.37 5.97 -34.84
C THR A 93 21.05 6.73 -34.67
N GLY A 94 21.10 8.05 -34.68
CA GLY A 94 19.95 8.94 -34.61
C GLY A 94 19.30 9.23 -35.98
N GLY A 95 20.06 9.13 -37.07
CA GLY A 95 19.52 9.19 -38.43
C GLY A 95 18.71 7.93 -38.77
N ARG A 96 17.41 8.07 -39.07
CA ARG A 96 16.57 6.94 -39.54
C ARG A 96 16.02 7.18 -40.95
N ASN A 97 15.20 8.21 -41.08
CA ASN A 97 14.32 8.36 -42.24
C ASN A 97 14.97 9.00 -43.48
N GLY A 98 16.22 9.48 -43.37
CA GLY A 98 16.93 10.09 -44.49
C GLY A 98 16.47 11.50 -44.88
N PHE A 99 15.91 12.26 -43.93
CA PHE A 99 15.43 13.63 -44.17
C PHE A 99 16.34 14.72 -43.58
N GLY A 100 16.93 14.51 -42.40
CA GLY A 100 17.50 15.57 -41.55
C GLY A 100 18.37 16.61 -42.26
N ALA A 101 19.46 16.16 -42.89
CA ALA A 101 20.37 17.07 -43.58
C ALA A 101 19.72 17.83 -44.76
N LYS A 102 18.77 17.20 -45.46
CA LYS A 102 18.03 17.82 -46.55
C LYS A 102 17.01 18.83 -46.04
N LEU A 103 16.34 18.56 -44.92
CA LEU A 103 15.45 19.54 -44.30
C LEU A 103 16.24 20.80 -43.91
N CYS A 104 17.45 20.65 -43.37
CA CYS A 104 18.32 21.80 -43.14
C CYS A 104 18.66 22.56 -44.43
N ASN A 105 19.00 21.86 -45.51
CA ASN A 105 19.26 22.46 -46.81
C ASN A 105 18.02 23.20 -47.39
N ILE A 106 16.84 22.56 -47.36
CA ILE A 106 15.56 23.14 -47.83
C ILE A 106 15.21 24.42 -47.06
N PHE A 107 15.45 24.46 -45.75
CA PHE A 107 15.17 25.63 -44.92
C PHE A 107 16.35 26.61 -44.80
N SER A 108 17.31 26.55 -45.74
CA SER A 108 18.44 27.47 -45.79
C SER A 108 18.48 28.25 -47.11
N THR A 109 18.86 29.52 -47.06
CA THR A 109 19.17 30.31 -48.27
C THR A 109 20.50 29.86 -48.88
N GLN A 110 21.40 29.35 -48.05
CA GLN A 110 22.69 28.79 -48.45
C GLN A 110 23.03 27.58 -47.57
N PHE A 111 23.45 26.48 -48.19
CA PHE A 111 23.90 25.27 -47.50
C PHE A 111 25.17 24.76 -48.17
N GLU A 112 26.22 24.53 -47.42
CA GLU A 112 27.54 24.13 -47.91
C GLU A 112 28.04 22.90 -47.18
N VAL A 113 28.50 21.92 -47.96
CA VAL A 113 29.20 20.73 -47.47
C VAL A 113 30.65 20.81 -47.89
N GLU A 114 31.55 20.64 -46.93
CA GLU A 114 32.98 20.46 -47.15
C GLU A 114 33.44 19.19 -46.42
N THR A 115 34.06 18.26 -47.15
CA THR A 115 34.49 16.96 -46.59
C THR A 115 35.84 16.55 -47.13
N ALA A 116 36.68 16.01 -46.25
CA ALA A 116 37.98 15.45 -46.58
C ALA A 116 37.92 13.92 -46.46
N ASP A 117 38.22 13.23 -47.56
CA ASP A 117 38.23 11.77 -47.65
C ASP A 117 39.65 11.27 -47.93
N LEU A 118 40.23 10.57 -46.96
CA LEU A 118 41.59 10.04 -47.10
C LEU A 118 41.65 8.83 -48.04
N ASN A 119 40.55 8.09 -48.21
CA ASN A 119 40.54 6.90 -49.08
C ASN A 119 40.71 7.30 -50.55
N THR A 120 40.05 8.39 -50.96
CA THR A 120 40.17 8.91 -52.33
C THR A 120 41.23 10.01 -52.47
N GLY A 121 41.77 10.50 -51.36
CA GLY A 121 42.75 11.60 -51.34
C GLY A 121 42.17 12.93 -51.82
N LYS A 122 40.85 13.15 -51.66
CA LYS A 122 40.12 14.30 -52.22
C LYS A 122 39.52 15.17 -51.13
N LEU A 123 39.55 16.48 -51.38
CA LEU A 123 38.76 17.48 -50.68
C LEU A 123 37.58 17.87 -51.57
N TYR A 124 36.37 17.68 -51.04
CA TYR A 124 35.13 18.00 -51.74
C TYR A 124 34.45 19.20 -51.10
N LYS A 125 33.97 20.12 -51.92
CA LYS A 125 33.18 21.27 -51.50
C LYS A 125 32.02 21.53 -52.46
N GLN A 126 30.79 21.57 -51.94
CA GLN A 126 29.60 21.87 -52.74
C GLN A 126 28.64 22.77 -51.97
N THR A 127 27.97 23.67 -52.70
CA THR A 127 27.05 24.66 -52.14
C THR A 127 25.70 24.57 -52.85
N TRP A 128 24.63 24.59 -52.08
CA TRP A 128 23.25 24.75 -52.50
C TRP A 128 22.76 26.13 -52.11
N THR A 129 21.86 26.68 -52.92
CA THR A 129 21.21 27.98 -52.69
C THR A 129 19.73 27.89 -53.02
N ASP A 130 18.96 28.87 -52.55
CA ASP A 130 17.52 28.99 -52.79
C ASP A 130 16.76 27.72 -52.39
N ASN A 131 16.86 27.36 -51.10
CA ASN A 131 16.09 26.26 -50.50
C ASN A 131 16.33 24.90 -51.19
N MET A 132 17.60 24.56 -51.45
CA MET A 132 18.04 23.34 -52.15
C MET A 132 17.71 23.29 -53.65
N THR A 133 17.01 24.27 -54.23
CA THR A 133 16.59 24.23 -55.65
C THR A 133 17.73 24.48 -56.64
N LYS A 134 18.77 25.22 -56.22
CA LYS A 134 19.96 25.47 -57.04
C LYS A 134 21.15 24.72 -56.47
N VAL A 135 21.70 23.81 -57.28
CA VAL A 135 22.87 22.99 -56.94
C VAL A 135 24.12 23.55 -57.63
N GLY A 136 25.11 23.98 -56.86
CA GLY A 136 26.41 24.38 -57.38
C GLY A 136 27.24 23.18 -57.85
N LYS A 137 28.10 23.36 -58.86
CA LYS A 137 29.05 22.32 -59.27
C LYS A 137 30.05 22.02 -58.13
N PRO A 138 30.32 20.75 -57.80
CA PRO A 138 31.24 20.42 -56.73
C PRO A 138 32.68 20.81 -57.10
N LYS A 139 33.37 21.50 -56.20
CA LYS A 139 34.80 21.79 -56.29
C LYS A 139 35.57 20.65 -55.63
N ILE A 140 36.34 19.91 -56.42
CA ILE A 140 37.10 18.75 -55.97
C ILE A 140 38.58 19.04 -56.16
N ASN A 141 39.32 19.09 -55.05
CA ASN A 141 40.75 19.34 -55.02
C ASN A 141 41.51 18.15 -54.43
N ALA A 142 42.81 18.04 -54.71
CA ALA A 142 43.68 17.08 -54.02
C ALA A 142 43.78 17.43 -52.52
N LEU A 143 43.63 16.43 -51.66
CA LEU A 143 43.70 16.61 -50.21
C LEU A 143 45.17 16.81 -49.78
N LYS A 144 45.46 17.97 -49.19
CA LYS A 144 46.83 18.31 -48.73
C LYS A 144 47.14 17.86 -47.30
N THR A 145 46.11 17.47 -46.54
CA THR A 145 46.21 17.17 -45.12
C THR A 145 45.93 15.69 -44.85
N LYS A 146 46.66 15.07 -43.91
CA LYS A 146 46.39 13.69 -43.45
C LYS A 146 45.22 13.60 -42.44
N LYS A 147 44.23 14.48 -42.55
CA LYS A 147 43.09 14.57 -41.62
C LYS A 147 41.79 14.51 -42.41
N GLU A 148 40.88 13.65 -41.96
CA GLU A 148 39.50 13.61 -42.41
C GLU A 148 38.64 14.51 -41.53
N TYR A 149 37.58 15.04 -42.13
CA TYR A 149 36.54 15.79 -41.44
C TYR A 149 35.32 15.95 -42.33
N THR A 150 34.21 16.31 -41.70
CA THR A 150 33.02 16.84 -42.37
C THR A 150 32.68 18.19 -41.74
N LYS A 151 32.40 19.19 -42.59
CA LYS A 151 32.01 20.53 -42.18
C LYS A 151 30.77 20.94 -42.96
N ILE A 152 29.69 21.21 -42.22
CA ILE A 152 28.43 21.71 -42.76
C ILE A 152 28.31 23.17 -42.35
N THR A 153 28.09 24.06 -43.32
CA THR A 153 27.81 25.48 -43.06
C THR A 153 26.47 25.83 -43.69
N PHE A 154 25.57 26.44 -42.94
CA PHE A 154 24.25 26.81 -43.46
C PHE A 154 23.82 28.18 -42.94
N LYS A 155 23.08 28.89 -43.80
CA LYS A 155 22.42 30.16 -43.50
C LYS A 155 20.91 29.91 -43.54
N PRO A 156 20.23 29.84 -42.39
CA PRO A 156 18.80 29.59 -42.34
C PRO A 156 18.02 30.65 -43.13
N ASP A 157 16.95 30.23 -43.77
CA ASP A 157 16.00 31.13 -44.42
C ASP A 157 15.05 31.72 -43.37
N LEU A 158 15.55 32.72 -42.65
CA LEU A 158 14.84 33.34 -41.53
C LEU A 158 13.48 33.92 -41.93
N SER A 159 13.33 34.33 -43.19
CA SER A 159 12.05 34.81 -43.73
C SER A 159 10.95 33.74 -43.66
N LYS A 160 11.28 32.45 -43.84
CA LYS A 160 10.35 31.32 -43.69
C LYS A 160 10.03 30.97 -42.24
N PHE A 161 10.78 31.53 -41.31
CA PHE A 161 10.60 31.36 -39.88
C PHE A 161 10.00 32.60 -39.22
N ASP A 162 9.62 33.62 -40.00
CA ASP A 162 9.15 34.92 -39.50
C ASP A 162 10.16 35.58 -38.53
N MET A 163 11.46 35.51 -38.88
CA MET A 163 12.56 36.07 -38.09
C MET A 163 13.47 36.97 -38.96
N ASP A 164 14.04 38.01 -38.36
CA ASP A 164 15.02 38.89 -39.00
C ASP A 164 16.48 38.51 -38.65
N SER A 165 16.68 37.98 -37.45
CA SER A 165 17.99 37.59 -36.92
C SER A 165 17.88 36.42 -35.96
N LEU A 166 18.99 35.74 -35.69
CA LEU A 166 19.08 34.77 -34.60
C LEU A 166 19.05 35.51 -33.23
N ASP A 167 17.86 35.69 -32.67
CA ASP A 167 17.65 36.36 -31.36
C ASP A 167 18.25 35.58 -30.17
N GLU A 168 18.35 36.25 -29.01
CA GLU A 168 18.97 35.65 -27.82
C GLU A 168 18.18 34.46 -27.24
N ASP A 169 16.86 34.42 -27.41
CA ASP A 169 16.02 33.31 -26.96
C ASP A 169 16.37 32.03 -27.73
N LEU A 170 16.38 32.10 -29.06
CA LEU A 170 16.82 31.00 -29.91
C LEU A 170 18.28 30.64 -29.63
N LEU A 171 19.18 31.63 -29.57
CA LEU A 171 20.60 31.38 -29.29
C LEU A 171 20.78 30.64 -27.96
N SER A 172 20.02 30.98 -26.92
CA SER A 172 20.09 30.29 -25.62
C SER A 172 19.79 28.78 -25.76
N VAL A 173 18.79 28.43 -26.58
CA VAL A 173 18.38 27.04 -26.83
C VAL A 173 19.37 26.30 -27.73
N LEU A 174 19.90 26.96 -28.76
CA LEU A 174 20.94 26.39 -29.63
C LEU A 174 22.22 26.12 -28.82
N ARG A 175 22.67 27.08 -28.01
CA ARG A 175 23.83 26.95 -27.13
C ARG A 175 23.61 25.80 -26.13
N ARG A 176 22.46 25.73 -25.45
CA ARG A 176 22.10 24.61 -24.57
C ARG A 176 22.22 23.26 -25.29
N ARG A 177 21.72 23.17 -26.52
CA ARG A 177 21.76 21.93 -27.30
C ARG A 177 23.18 21.49 -27.67
N VAL A 178 24.12 22.43 -27.81
CA VAL A 178 25.55 22.11 -27.93
C VAL A 178 26.10 21.54 -26.62
N TYR A 179 25.71 22.10 -25.47
CA TYR A 179 26.07 21.53 -24.15
C TYR A 179 25.50 20.11 -23.95
N ASP A 180 24.34 19.79 -24.52
CA ASP A 180 23.79 18.43 -24.47
C ASP A 180 24.76 17.41 -25.08
N LEU A 181 25.52 17.77 -26.13
CA LEU A 181 26.52 16.89 -26.73
C LEU A 181 27.67 16.55 -25.77
N CYS A 182 28.02 17.46 -24.85
CA CYS A 182 29.01 17.18 -23.80
C CYS A 182 28.56 16.04 -22.87
N GLY A 183 27.25 15.92 -22.65
CA GLY A 183 26.67 14.85 -21.85
C GLY A 183 26.48 13.55 -22.63
N THR A 184 26.10 13.63 -23.91
CA THR A 184 25.69 12.45 -24.69
C THR A 184 26.82 11.79 -25.48
N VAL A 185 27.81 12.56 -25.95
CA VAL A 185 28.88 12.06 -26.82
C VAL A 185 30.12 11.74 -25.99
N LYS A 186 30.29 10.45 -25.68
CA LYS A 186 31.43 9.97 -24.88
C LYS A 186 32.77 10.20 -25.60
N ASN A 187 33.79 10.59 -24.85
CA ASN A 187 35.17 10.75 -25.34
C ASN A 187 35.31 11.69 -26.55
N CYS A 188 34.60 12.82 -26.54
CA CYS A 188 34.64 13.84 -27.58
C CYS A 188 34.74 15.24 -26.96
N ASN A 189 35.59 16.10 -27.52
CA ASN A 189 35.70 17.50 -27.13
C ASN A 189 34.71 18.35 -27.93
N ILE A 190 33.82 19.05 -27.23
CA ILE A 190 32.84 19.92 -27.85
C ILE A 190 33.31 21.38 -27.74
N TYR A 191 33.22 22.12 -28.85
CA TYR A 191 33.58 23.53 -28.93
C TYR A 191 32.37 24.35 -29.39
N LEU A 192 32.20 25.52 -28.79
CA LEU A 192 31.22 26.52 -29.19
C LEU A 192 31.95 27.84 -29.47
N ASN A 193 31.87 28.36 -30.70
CA ASN A 193 32.59 29.57 -31.14
C ASN A 193 34.09 29.52 -30.77
N ASP A 194 34.75 28.41 -31.16
CA ASP A 194 36.16 28.10 -30.89
C ASP A 194 36.56 27.96 -29.42
N LYS A 195 35.64 28.13 -28.48
CA LYS A 195 35.84 27.88 -27.05
C LYS A 195 35.47 26.43 -26.70
N ARG A 196 36.40 25.69 -26.10
CA ARG A 196 36.13 24.33 -25.58
C ARG A 196 35.17 24.40 -24.40
N LEU A 197 34.10 23.63 -24.42
CA LEU A 197 33.18 23.53 -23.30
C LEU A 197 33.79 22.71 -22.15
N PRO A 198 33.66 23.15 -20.89
CA PRO A 198 34.32 22.51 -19.74
C PRO A 198 33.68 21.19 -19.29
N VAL A 199 32.48 20.86 -19.81
CA VAL A 199 31.72 19.67 -19.45
C VAL A 199 32.25 18.47 -20.22
N THR A 200 32.67 17.41 -19.51
CA THR A 200 33.36 16.24 -20.08
C THR A 200 32.66 14.91 -19.84
N SER A 201 31.60 14.90 -19.02
CA SER A 201 30.84 13.70 -18.68
C SER A 201 29.35 13.99 -18.54
N PHE A 202 28.53 12.95 -18.67
CA PHE A 202 27.09 13.04 -18.41
C PHE A 202 26.81 13.50 -16.98
N LYS A 203 27.58 13.03 -15.99
CA LYS A 203 27.45 13.47 -14.60
C LYS A 203 27.67 14.99 -14.46
N SER A 204 28.75 15.54 -15.03
CA SER A 204 29.01 16.99 -14.99
C SER A 204 27.95 17.81 -15.74
N TYR A 205 27.32 17.23 -16.77
CA TYR A 205 26.19 17.85 -17.46
C TYR A 205 24.94 17.91 -16.56
N VAL A 206 24.62 16.81 -15.87
CA VAL A 206 23.51 16.73 -14.91
C VAL A 206 23.68 17.71 -13.75
N GLU A 207 24.92 17.89 -13.27
CA GLU A 207 25.26 18.86 -12.22
C GLU A 207 24.84 20.29 -12.56
N MET A 208 24.82 20.67 -13.85
CA MET A 208 24.35 21.99 -14.27
C MET A 208 22.85 22.17 -14.01
N TYR A 209 22.02 21.16 -14.29
CA TYR A 209 20.56 21.21 -14.04
C TYR A 209 20.23 21.25 -12.56
N VAL A 210 20.97 20.48 -11.76
CA VAL A 210 20.74 20.44 -10.32
C VAL A 210 21.09 21.78 -9.66
N LYS A 211 22.16 22.46 -10.12
CA LYS A 211 22.45 23.84 -9.69
C LYS A 211 21.30 24.79 -10.06
N ALA A 212 20.74 24.67 -11.27
CA ALA A 212 19.62 25.49 -11.71
C ALA A 212 18.36 25.32 -10.84
N ILE A 213 18.06 24.09 -10.41
CA ILE A 213 16.93 23.82 -9.50
C ILE A 213 17.13 24.49 -8.14
N LYS A 214 18.34 24.43 -7.59
CA LYS A 214 18.66 25.08 -6.31
C LYS A 214 18.45 26.58 -6.37
N GLU A 215 18.83 27.22 -7.47
CA GLU A 215 18.64 28.66 -7.65
C GLU A 215 17.15 29.03 -7.80
N ARG A 216 16.34 28.15 -8.42
CA ARG A 216 14.90 28.36 -8.61
C ARG A 216 14.09 28.21 -7.33
N SER A 217 14.47 27.24 -6.49
CA SER A 217 13.76 26.88 -5.26
C SER A 217 14.76 26.80 -4.11
N PRO A 218 15.25 27.96 -3.60
CA PRO A 218 16.17 27.98 -2.48
C PRO A 218 15.50 27.39 -1.25
N GLU A 219 16.19 26.47 -0.58
CA GLU A 219 15.69 25.87 0.67
C GLU A 219 15.71 26.91 1.80
N PRO A 220 14.79 26.84 2.78
CA PRO A 220 14.81 27.74 3.93
C PRO A 220 16.09 27.56 4.75
N GLU A 221 16.82 28.65 5.00
CA GLU A 221 18.01 28.65 5.85
C GLU A 221 17.63 28.60 7.34
N GLY A 222 18.18 27.63 8.10
CA GLY A 222 18.00 27.54 9.55
C GLY A 222 18.89 26.45 10.18
N GLU A 223 19.41 26.70 11.39
CA GLU A 223 20.17 25.71 12.16
C GLU A 223 19.26 24.52 12.50
N GLY A 224 19.61 23.33 11.98
CA GLY A 224 18.80 22.11 12.09
C GLY A 224 18.06 21.72 10.80
N ALA A 225 18.08 22.54 9.76
CA ALA A 225 17.61 22.13 8.43
C ALA A 225 18.49 20.97 7.90
N PRO A 226 17.91 19.86 7.42
CA PRO A 226 18.70 18.79 6.83
C PRO A 226 19.52 19.37 5.68
N LYS A 227 20.85 19.24 5.77
CA LYS A 227 21.77 19.55 4.66
C LYS A 227 21.55 18.52 3.54
N ASN A 228 20.41 18.58 2.89
CA ASN A 228 20.08 17.72 1.78
C ASN A 228 20.80 18.27 0.56
N TYR A 229 22.05 17.82 0.41
CA TYR A 229 22.65 17.74 -0.92
C TYR A 229 21.55 17.25 -1.87
N THR A 230 21.19 18.02 -2.90
CA THR A 230 20.47 17.48 -4.05
C THR A 230 21.42 16.47 -4.69
N THR A 231 21.47 15.29 -4.06
CA THR A 231 22.50 14.30 -4.25
C THR A 231 22.18 13.70 -5.59
N ILE A 232 23.04 14.00 -6.57
CA ILE A 232 22.94 13.36 -7.87
C ILE A 232 23.37 11.92 -7.67
N VAL A 233 22.40 11.01 -7.77
CA VAL A 233 22.69 9.58 -7.81
C VAL A 233 22.90 9.21 -9.26
N HIS A 234 24.16 9.13 -9.66
CA HIS A 234 24.58 8.74 -11.02
C HIS A 234 25.15 7.33 -11.03
N GLU A 235 24.83 6.58 -12.09
CA GLU A 235 25.33 5.23 -12.34
C GLU A 235 25.39 4.97 -13.85
N VAL A 236 26.51 4.39 -14.29
CA VAL A 236 26.66 3.79 -15.63
C VAL A 236 26.35 2.31 -15.46
N PHE A 237 25.26 1.84 -16.05
CA PHE A 237 24.79 0.46 -15.86
C PHE A 237 25.49 -0.49 -16.83
N ASN A 238 25.64 -0.06 -18.07
CA ASN A 238 26.35 -0.77 -19.12
C ASN A 238 26.71 0.22 -20.24
N GLU A 239 27.25 -0.28 -21.35
CA GLU A 239 27.65 0.54 -22.51
C GLU A 239 26.51 1.40 -23.07
N ARG A 240 25.25 0.95 -22.90
CA ARG A 240 24.04 1.55 -23.49
C ARG A 240 23.15 2.31 -22.52
N TRP A 241 23.37 2.21 -21.21
CA TRP A 241 22.49 2.84 -20.22
C TRP A 241 23.30 3.60 -19.18
N GLU A 242 23.07 4.89 -19.12
CA GLU A 242 23.61 5.80 -18.12
C GLU A 242 22.46 6.63 -17.56
N VAL A 243 22.26 6.57 -16.24
CA VAL A 243 21.11 7.20 -15.58
C VAL A 243 21.61 8.03 -14.41
N ALA A 244 21.02 9.21 -14.24
CA ALA A 244 21.15 9.99 -13.03
C ALA A 244 19.77 10.32 -12.45
N PHE A 245 19.72 10.42 -11.13
CA PHE A 245 18.53 10.75 -10.35
C PHE A 245 18.83 11.95 -9.47
N ALA A 246 17.87 12.87 -9.40
CA ALA A 246 17.79 13.93 -8.41
C ALA A 246 16.35 14.04 -7.88
N VAL A 247 16.18 14.69 -6.74
CA VAL A 247 14.86 14.99 -6.18
C VAL A 247 14.32 16.24 -6.87
N SER A 248 13.08 16.19 -7.34
CA SER A 248 12.44 17.36 -7.96
C SER A 248 11.81 18.30 -6.93
N ASP A 249 11.37 19.47 -7.41
CA ASP A 249 10.63 20.50 -6.68
C ASP A 249 9.13 20.20 -6.52
N GLY A 250 8.68 18.96 -6.79
CA GLY A 250 7.28 18.54 -6.69
C GLY A 250 6.57 18.35 -8.04
N SER A 251 7.30 18.48 -9.14
CA SER A 251 6.87 18.05 -10.49
C SER A 251 7.85 17.03 -11.08
N PHE A 252 7.33 16.06 -11.85
CA PHE A 252 8.20 15.12 -12.54
C PHE A 252 8.98 15.84 -13.64
N ASN A 253 10.31 15.82 -13.55
CA ASN A 253 11.19 16.38 -14.56
C ASN A 253 12.00 15.27 -15.24
N GLN A 254 12.26 15.43 -16.53
CA GLN A 254 13.07 14.47 -17.28
C GLN A 254 13.96 15.17 -18.32
N VAL A 255 15.20 14.72 -18.42
CA VAL A 255 16.12 15.08 -19.51
C VAL A 255 16.69 13.79 -20.06
N SER A 256 16.23 13.38 -21.23
CA SER A 256 16.59 12.08 -21.81
C SER A 256 17.11 12.18 -23.23
N PHE A 257 18.02 11.27 -23.55
CA PHE A 257 18.66 11.16 -24.84
C PHE A 257 18.65 9.72 -25.34
N VAL A 258 18.22 9.54 -26.59
CA VAL A 258 18.27 8.27 -27.31
C VAL A 258 19.18 8.43 -28.51
N ASN A 259 20.33 7.75 -28.53
CA ASN A 259 21.31 7.87 -29.63
C ASN A 259 21.71 9.34 -29.88
N SER A 260 21.96 10.11 -28.80
CA SER A 260 22.23 11.57 -28.83
C SER A 260 21.09 12.46 -29.35
N ILE A 261 19.90 11.93 -29.62
CA ILE A 261 18.68 12.70 -29.89
C ILE A 261 18.07 13.13 -28.56
N ALA A 262 17.76 14.42 -28.42
CA ALA A 262 17.04 14.93 -27.26
C ALA A 262 15.55 14.52 -27.30
N THR A 263 15.16 13.55 -26.47
CA THR A 263 13.76 13.11 -26.33
C THR A 263 13.05 13.96 -25.27
N THR A 264 12.77 15.21 -25.62
CA THR A 264 12.19 16.23 -24.72
C THR A 264 10.79 15.88 -24.20
N ALA A 265 10.00 15.12 -24.97
CA ALA A 265 8.70 14.61 -24.54
C ALA A 265 8.79 13.20 -23.89
N GLY A 266 10.00 12.67 -23.72
CA GLY A 266 10.26 11.39 -23.08
C GLY A 266 9.84 10.20 -23.95
N GLY A 267 9.08 9.26 -23.40
CA GLY A 267 8.61 8.09 -24.13
C GLY A 267 8.81 6.78 -23.36
N THR A 268 8.88 5.67 -24.11
CA THR A 268 8.93 4.32 -23.54
C THR A 268 10.16 4.08 -22.66
N HIS A 269 11.31 4.65 -22.98
CA HIS A 269 12.55 4.54 -22.18
C HIS A 269 12.48 5.27 -20.84
N VAL A 270 11.91 6.48 -20.82
CA VAL A 270 11.72 7.25 -19.57
C VAL A 270 10.75 6.51 -18.65
N LYS A 271 9.63 6.03 -19.18
CA LYS A 271 8.66 5.22 -18.44
C LYS A 271 9.30 3.93 -17.90
N TYR A 272 10.08 3.24 -18.73
CA TYR A 272 10.77 2.01 -18.36
C TYR A 272 11.74 2.19 -17.18
N VAL A 273 12.53 3.26 -17.17
CA VAL A 273 13.47 3.57 -16.08
C VAL A 273 12.73 4.03 -14.83
N SER A 274 11.81 5.00 -14.96
CA SER A 274 11.06 5.56 -13.83
C SER A 274 10.22 4.52 -13.10
N ASP A 275 9.47 3.68 -13.83
CA ASP A 275 8.59 2.66 -13.23
C ASP A 275 9.39 1.64 -12.40
N GLN A 276 10.57 1.23 -12.87
CA GLN A 276 11.44 0.32 -12.12
C GLN A 276 11.98 0.96 -10.83
N ILE A 277 12.45 2.22 -10.91
CA ILE A 277 12.94 2.95 -9.74
C ILE A 277 11.80 3.13 -8.72
N ILE A 278 10.62 3.57 -9.15
CA ILE A 278 9.45 3.77 -8.28
C ILE A 278 9.08 2.46 -7.57
N THR A 279 8.97 1.37 -8.33
CA THR A 279 8.55 0.06 -7.79
C THR A 279 9.52 -0.39 -6.70
N LYS A 280 10.82 -0.45 -7.01
CA LYS A 280 11.83 -0.88 -6.03
C LYS A 280 11.98 0.09 -4.86
N LEU A 281 11.84 1.39 -5.09
CA LEU A 281 11.92 2.41 -4.06
C LEU A 281 10.79 2.24 -3.03
N VAL A 282 9.55 2.10 -3.49
CA VAL A 282 8.38 1.89 -2.62
C VAL A 282 8.47 0.56 -1.87
N GLU A 283 8.90 -0.51 -2.54
CA GLU A 283 9.11 -1.82 -1.91
C GLU A 283 10.18 -1.76 -0.82
N THR A 284 11.32 -1.13 -1.10
CA THR A 284 12.44 -1.03 -0.16
C THR A 284 12.09 -0.13 1.02
N LEU A 285 11.43 0.99 0.77
CA LEU A 285 10.98 1.89 1.84
C LEU A 285 9.94 1.20 2.73
N SER A 286 8.95 0.51 2.14
CA SER A 286 7.95 -0.25 2.90
C SER A 286 8.58 -1.36 3.76
N LYS A 287 9.62 -2.05 3.26
CA LYS A 287 10.37 -3.06 4.03
C LYS A 287 11.16 -2.45 5.20
N LYS A 288 11.71 -1.24 5.04
CA LYS A 288 12.46 -0.55 6.10
C LYS A 288 11.57 -0.06 7.24
N GLU A 289 10.33 0.32 6.96
CA GLU A 289 9.37 0.84 7.95
C GLU A 289 8.69 -0.26 8.76
N LYS A 290 9.49 -1.12 9.41
CA LYS A 290 9.09 -2.27 10.25
C LYS A 290 7.74 -2.05 10.95
N GLY A 291 6.64 -2.50 10.33
CA GLY A 291 5.28 -2.32 10.86
C GLY A 291 4.22 -2.00 9.79
N LYS A 292 4.56 -1.25 8.73
CA LYS A 292 3.60 -0.92 7.66
C LYS A 292 3.74 -1.91 6.49
N LYS A 293 2.77 -2.82 6.33
CA LYS A 293 2.78 -3.81 5.22
C LYS A 293 2.74 -3.18 3.82
N LYS A 294 2.34 -1.90 3.70
CA LYS A 294 2.35 -1.13 2.46
C LYS A 294 2.17 0.36 2.76
N LEU A 295 3.03 1.22 2.23
CA LEU A 295 2.80 2.67 2.27
C LEU A 295 1.56 3.02 1.45
N MET A 296 0.70 3.91 1.96
CA MET A 296 -0.48 4.41 1.24
C MET A 296 -0.08 5.48 0.23
N ILE A 297 0.63 5.07 -0.83
CA ILE A 297 1.11 5.97 -1.88
C ILE A 297 0.91 5.38 -3.27
N LYS A 298 0.56 6.25 -4.23
CA LYS A 298 0.40 5.90 -5.64
C LYS A 298 1.71 6.12 -6.40
N PRO A 299 2.00 5.32 -7.45
CA PRO A 299 3.21 5.48 -8.26
C PRO A 299 3.39 6.89 -8.84
N ASN A 300 2.30 7.57 -9.23
CA ASN A 300 2.38 8.93 -9.77
C ASN A 300 2.84 9.94 -8.71
N GLU A 301 2.39 9.81 -7.45
CA GLU A 301 2.81 10.71 -6.37
C GLU A 301 4.32 10.57 -6.08
N VAL A 302 4.87 9.36 -6.25
CA VAL A 302 6.32 9.15 -6.21
C VAL A 302 6.99 9.80 -7.43
N ARG A 303 6.46 9.55 -8.63
CA ARG A 303 7.01 10.06 -9.90
C ARG A 303 7.13 11.58 -9.89
N ASP A 304 6.12 12.28 -9.38
CA ASP A 304 6.10 13.74 -9.34
C ASP A 304 7.21 14.34 -8.47
N ASN A 305 7.87 13.54 -7.63
CA ASN A 305 9.01 13.96 -6.80
C ASN A 305 10.37 13.57 -7.38
N MET A 306 10.42 13.06 -8.62
CA MET A 306 11.63 12.58 -9.28
C MET A 306 12.08 13.54 -10.39
N PHE A 307 13.40 13.73 -10.49
CA PHE A 307 14.03 14.25 -11.70
C PHE A 307 15.00 13.18 -12.24
N ILE A 308 14.68 12.66 -13.41
CA ILE A 308 15.44 11.59 -14.05
C ILE A 308 16.21 12.12 -15.27
N PHE A 309 17.47 11.74 -15.35
CA PHE A 309 18.33 11.97 -16.50
C PHE A 309 18.70 10.63 -17.13
N ILE A 310 18.51 10.47 -18.43
CA ILE A 310 18.78 9.20 -19.13
C ILE A 310 19.61 9.49 -20.38
N ASN A 311 20.74 8.82 -20.52
CA ASN A 311 21.44 8.71 -21.78
C ASN A 311 21.47 7.25 -22.19
N CYS A 312 20.83 6.91 -23.31
CA CYS A 312 20.77 5.53 -23.76
C CYS A 312 20.97 5.32 -25.25
N LEU A 313 21.38 4.08 -25.59
CA LEU A 313 21.54 3.60 -26.94
C LEU A 313 20.49 2.55 -27.26
N ILE A 314 19.59 2.87 -28.19
CA ILE A 314 18.48 2.03 -28.61
C ILE A 314 18.75 1.54 -30.03
N GLU A 315 18.66 0.22 -30.23
CA GLU A 315 18.63 -0.35 -31.59
C GLU A 315 17.32 0.04 -32.25
N ASN A 316 17.33 0.32 -33.55
CA ASN A 316 16.04 0.32 -34.21
C ASN A 316 15.08 1.49 -33.86
N PRO A 317 15.48 2.68 -33.31
CA PRO A 317 14.54 3.52 -32.59
C PRO A 317 13.42 4.07 -33.49
N ALA A 318 12.22 4.12 -32.93
CA ALA A 318 11.00 4.62 -33.54
C ALA A 318 10.41 5.71 -32.64
N PHE A 319 9.90 6.76 -33.28
CA PHE A 319 9.41 7.96 -32.61
C PHE A 319 7.99 8.30 -33.09
N THR A 320 7.31 9.18 -32.37
CA THR A 320 5.97 9.67 -32.75
C THR A 320 5.98 10.47 -34.06
N SER A 321 7.07 11.19 -34.34
CA SER A 321 7.21 12.03 -35.53
C SER A 321 8.68 12.19 -35.94
N GLN A 322 8.93 12.90 -37.04
CA GLN A 322 10.28 13.25 -37.50
C GLN A 322 11.04 14.19 -36.55
N THR A 323 10.37 14.89 -35.63
CA THR A 323 11.07 15.71 -34.62
C THR A 323 11.81 14.85 -33.60
N LYS A 324 11.41 13.56 -33.46
CA LYS A 324 12.02 12.55 -32.60
C LYS A 324 12.02 12.92 -31.10
N GLU A 325 11.02 13.69 -30.67
CA GLU A 325 10.91 14.16 -29.28
C GLU A 325 10.38 13.09 -28.32
N GLN A 326 9.62 12.11 -28.82
CA GLN A 326 9.04 11.03 -28.02
C GLN A 326 9.33 9.64 -28.61
N LEU A 327 10.00 8.78 -27.83
CA LEU A 327 10.29 7.40 -28.21
C LEU A 327 9.06 6.50 -28.05
N THR A 328 8.77 5.68 -29.07
CA THR A 328 7.65 4.72 -29.09
C THR A 328 8.09 3.26 -29.17
N THR A 329 9.38 3.00 -29.43
CA THR A 329 9.94 1.64 -29.48
C THR A 329 9.57 0.83 -28.24
N LYS A 330 9.11 -0.41 -28.43
CA LYS A 330 8.74 -1.28 -27.30
C LYS A 330 9.99 -1.69 -26.52
N VAL A 331 9.87 -1.87 -25.20
CA VAL A 331 10.99 -2.25 -24.31
C VAL A 331 11.68 -3.54 -24.78
N SER A 332 10.91 -4.50 -25.30
CA SER A 332 11.44 -5.75 -25.86
C SER A 332 12.37 -5.54 -27.07
N GLN A 333 12.21 -4.42 -27.78
CA GLN A 333 12.95 -4.06 -29.00
C GLN A 333 14.13 -3.11 -28.74
N PHE A 334 14.41 -2.71 -27.49
CA PHE A 334 15.53 -1.80 -27.19
C PHE A 334 16.92 -2.34 -27.59
N GLY A 335 17.03 -3.65 -27.85
CA GLY A 335 18.29 -4.28 -28.23
C GLY A 335 19.27 -4.44 -27.07
N GLY A 336 20.50 -4.85 -27.39
CA GLY A 336 21.57 -5.09 -26.42
C GLY A 336 21.44 -6.40 -25.63
N LYS A 337 22.59 -6.97 -25.23
CA LYS A 337 22.65 -8.17 -24.37
C LYS A 337 22.15 -7.87 -22.96
N GLU A 338 22.47 -6.70 -22.43
CA GLU A 338 22.13 -6.28 -21.08
C GLU A 338 21.07 -5.18 -21.09
N LYS A 339 20.02 -5.36 -20.28
CA LYS A 339 18.93 -4.40 -20.11
C LYS A 339 19.18 -3.52 -18.89
N PHE A 340 18.53 -2.36 -18.82
CA PHE A 340 18.53 -1.56 -17.60
C PHE A 340 17.76 -2.31 -16.50
N VAL A 341 18.43 -2.49 -15.37
CA VAL A 341 17.85 -3.05 -14.15
C VAL A 341 18.19 -2.08 -13.02
N ALA A 342 17.17 -1.51 -12.37
CA ALA A 342 17.39 -0.68 -11.20
C ALA A 342 18.06 -1.53 -10.10
N SER A 343 19.34 -1.33 -9.81
CA SER A 343 20.10 -2.14 -8.85
C SER A 343 19.71 -1.78 -7.41
N ASP A 344 19.87 -2.72 -6.48
CA ASP A 344 19.59 -2.44 -5.06
C ASP A 344 20.58 -1.39 -4.51
N ASN A 345 21.79 -1.34 -5.06
CA ASN A 345 22.77 -0.30 -4.80
C ASN A 345 22.26 1.09 -5.23
N LEU A 346 21.72 1.23 -6.44
CA LEU A 346 21.08 2.46 -6.92
C LEU A 346 19.99 2.92 -5.95
N ILE A 347 19.06 2.02 -5.61
CA ILE A 347 17.92 2.33 -4.73
C ILE A 347 18.40 2.71 -3.33
N SER A 348 19.44 2.06 -2.82
CA SER A 348 20.03 2.40 -1.51
C SER A 348 20.59 3.83 -1.47
N ARG A 349 21.18 4.30 -2.58
CA ARG A 349 21.69 5.67 -2.72
C ARG A 349 20.55 6.67 -2.95
N VAL A 350 19.54 6.32 -3.74
CA VAL A 350 18.32 7.13 -3.92
C VAL A 350 17.61 7.35 -2.58
N LEU A 351 17.50 6.32 -1.73
CA LEU A 351 16.92 6.42 -0.39
C LEU A 351 17.69 7.32 0.58
N LYS A 352 18.96 7.65 0.30
CA LYS A 352 19.75 8.61 1.09
C LYS A 352 19.52 10.06 0.66
N THR A 353 18.75 10.28 -0.41
CA THR A 353 18.29 11.62 -0.80
C THR A 353 17.02 12.00 -0.05
N GLY A 354 16.62 13.27 -0.10
CA GLY A 354 15.36 13.74 0.52
C GLY A 354 14.07 13.14 -0.06
N ILE A 355 14.15 12.27 -1.07
CA ILE A 355 12.98 11.57 -1.63
C ILE A 355 12.27 10.69 -0.60
N ALA A 356 13.03 10.07 0.31
CA ALA A 356 12.46 9.16 1.30
C ALA A 356 11.52 9.91 2.25
N ASP A 357 11.94 11.08 2.72
CA ASP A 357 11.14 11.94 3.61
C ASP A 357 9.87 12.43 2.89
N LYS A 358 10.00 12.95 1.67
CA LYS A 358 8.85 13.37 0.85
C LYS A 358 7.83 12.25 0.64
N ILE A 359 8.28 11.03 0.34
CA ILE A 359 7.40 9.87 0.17
C ILE A 359 6.68 9.52 1.48
N ARG A 360 7.38 9.58 2.62
CA ARG A 360 6.75 9.33 3.93
C ARG A 360 5.69 10.37 4.24
N ASP A 361 5.97 11.64 3.99
CA ASP A 361 5.03 12.73 4.25
C ASP A 361 3.76 12.58 3.42
N ILE A 362 3.90 12.24 2.14
CA ILE A 362 2.76 11.95 1.26
C ILE A 362 1.97 10.74 1.76
N ALA A 363 2.66 9.65 2.11
CA ALA A 363 2.01 8.44 2.61
C ALA A 363 1.23 8.71 3.91
N ASN A 364 1.82 9.44 4.86
CA ASN A 364 1.17 9.83 6.10
C ASN A 364 -0.02 10.76 5.86
N ALA A 365 0.11 11.75 4.96
CA ALA A 365 -0.99 12.63 4.59
C ALA A 365 -2.15 11.87 3.92
N ASN A 366 -1.85 10.84 3.13
CA ASN A 366 -2.85 9.97 2.52
C ASN A 366 -3.56 9.09 3.56
N GLU A 367 -2.82 8.52 4.51
CA GLU A 367 -3.37 7.79 5.65
C GLU A 367 -4.32 8.67 6.48
N ASP A 368 -3.90 9.90 6.80
CA ASP A 368 -4.71 10.86 7.54
C ASP A 368 -5.98 11.24 6.78
N LYS A 369 -5.88 11.55 5.49
CA LYS A 369 -7.05 11.86 4.65
C LYS A 369 -8.04 10.70 4.60
N ALA A 370 -7.56 9.46 4.51
CA ALA A 370 -8.41 8.29 4.49
C ALA A 370 -9.19 8.11 5.81
N LEU A 371 -8.51 8.33 6.95
CA LEU A 371 -9.13 8.22 8.28
C LEU A 371 -10.06 9.40 8.60
N GLN A 372 -9.72 10.61 8.17
CA GLN A 372 -10.57 11.80 8.31
C GLN A 372 -11.84 11.71 7.46
N LYS A 373 -11.77 11.11 6.26
CA LYS A 373 -12.94 10.94 5.38
C LYS A 373 -14.09 10.17 6.05
N VAL A 374 -13.77 9.30 7.00
CA VAL A 374 -14.72 8.48 7.75
C VAL A 374 -15.03 9.03 9.15
N ASP A 375 -14.57 10.24 9.48
CA ASP A 375 -14.86 10.92 10.74
C ASP A 375 -16.34 11.23 10.93
N GLY A 376 -16.81 11.02 12.16
CA GLY A 376 -18.10 11.50 12.60
C GLY A 376 -18.11 13.00 12.87
N SER A 377 -19.31 13.53 13.07
CA SER A 377 -19.53 14.91 13.48
C SER A 377 -20.79 15.00 14.31
N ARG A 378 -20.91 16.08 15.10
CA ARG A 378 -22.11 16.38 15.89
C ARG A 378 -23.29 16.72 14.97
N LYS A 379 -23.98 15.71 14.47
CA LYS A 379 -25.21 15.84 13.68
C LYS A 379 -26.40 15.40 14.53
N SER A 380 -27.54 16.06 14.39
CA SER A 380 -28.76 15.68 15.12
C SER A 380 -29.33 14.33 14.70
N ARG A 381 -29.08 13.90 13.45
CA ARG A 381 -29.47 12.58 12.95
C ARG A 381 -28.40 11.99 12.05
N ILE A 382 -28.26 10.65 12.09
CA ILE A 382 -27.37 9.88 11.23
C ILE A 382 -28.22 9.09 10.22
N LYS A 383 -27.82 9.12 8.94
CA LYS A 383 -28.47 8.37 7.85
C LYS A 383 -27.62 7.17 7.46
N GLY A 384 -28.24 6.13 6.92
CA GLY A 384 -27.53 4.96 6.37
C GLY A 384 -27.09 3.91 7.38
N GLN A 385 -27.46 4.06 8.66
CA GLN A 385 -27.18 3.08 9.71
C GLN A 385 -28.44 2.25 10.02
N VAL A 386 -28.57 1.08 9.38
CA VAL A 386 -29.81 0.27 9.37
C VAL A 386 -30.25 -0.17 10.77
N ASN A 387 -29.30 -0.56 11.63
CA ASN A 387 -29.61 -1.12 12.96
C ASN A 387 -29.41 -0.12 14.10
N LEU A 388 -29.21 1.17 13.79
CA LEU A 388 -29.12 2.20 14.82
C LEU A 388 -30.52 2.58 15.31
N VAL A 389 -30.76 2.42 16.60
CA VAL A 389 -31.88 3.08 17.28
C VAL A 389 -31.33 4.32 17.95
N ASP A 390 -31.47 5.46 17.28
CA ASP A 390 -30.86 6.72 17.69
C ASP A 390 -31.70 7.39 18.80
N ALA A 391 -31.05 7.93 19.85
CA ALA A 391 -31.75 8.71 20.85
C ALA A 391 -32.28 10.02 20.25
N ASN A 392 -33.49 10.45 20.60
CA ASN A 392 -34.12 11.63 20.00
C ASN A 392 -33.29 12.91 20.20
N LYS A 393 -32.53 13.01 21.30
CA LYS A 393 -31.68 14.16 21.62
C LYS A 393 -30.21 13.97 21.27
N ALA A 394 -29.80 12.84 20.69
CA ALA A 394 -28.40 12.59 20.34
C ALA A 394 -27.87 13.60 19.32
N GLY A 395 -26.70 14.16 19.59
CA GLY A 395 -26.10 15.23 18.78
C GLY A 395 -26.75 16.61 18.92
N THR A 396 -27.80 16.78 19.73
CA THR A 396 -28.36 18.10 20.08
C THR A 396 -27.59 18.74 21.23
N ARG A 397 -28.05 19.89 21.76
CA ARG A 397 -27.52 20.52 22.98
C ARG A 397 -27.46 19.58 24.19
N ASP A 398 -28.38 18.62 24.25
CA ASP A 398 -28.47 17.62 25.32
C ASP A 398 -27.64 16.35 25.03
N GLY A 399 -26.84 16.31 23.96
CA GLY A 399 -26.10 15.10 23.54
C GLY A 399 -25.18 14.50 24.60
N LEU A 400 -24.61 15.32 25.50
CA LEU A 400 -23.80 14.82 26.62
C LEU A 400 -24.61 14.06 27.68
N LYS A 401 -25.92 14.29 27.76
CA LYS A 401 -26.81 13.51 28.61
C LYS A 401 -27.24 12.21 27.94
N CYS A 402 -27.00 12.06 26.63
CA CYS A 402 -27.41 10.89 25.89
C CYS A 402 -26.42 9.74 26.06
N THR A 403 -26.98 8.54 26.08
CA THR A 403 -26.32 7.25 26.30
C THR A 403 -26.53 6.35 25.09
N LEU A 404 -25.45 5.82 24.51
CA LEU A 404 -25.50 4.85 23.40
C LEU A 404 -25.08 3.48 23.90
N ILE A 405 -26.04 2.55 23.98
CA ILE A 405 -25.80 1.18 24.40
C ILE A 405 -25.24 0.38 23.20
N LEU A 406 -24.00 -0.07 23.30
CA LEU A 406 -23.39 -0.95 22.31
C LEU A 406 -23.70 -2.41 22.66
N THR A 407 -24.36 -3.13 21.77
CA THR A 407 -24.86 -4.48 22.07
C THR A 407 -24.08 -5.57 21.31
N GLU A 408 -23.88 -6.72 21.93
CA GLU A 408 -23.31 -7.89 21.26
C GLU A 408 -24.35 -8.55 20.32
N GLY A 409 -24.28 -8.21 19.03
CA GLY A 409 -25.18 -8.73 18.02
C GLY A 409 -26.62 -8.23 18.14
N LEU A 410 -27.49 -8.80 17.29
CA LEU A 410 -28.91 -8.41 17.19
C LEU A 410 -29.76 -8.95 18.35
N SER A 411 -29.31 -10.02 18.99
CA SER A 411 -30.02 -10.62 20.12
C SER A 411 -30.04 -9.67 21.32
N ALA A 412 -28.86 -9.18 21.72
CA ALA A 412 -28.72 -8.16 22.74
C ALA A 412 -29.39 -6.83 22.32
N LEU A 413 -29.36 -6.47 21.03
CA LEU A 413 -30.08 -5.29 20.54
C LEU A 413 -31.56 -5.33 20.87
N ASN A 414 -32.23 -6.46 20.62
CA ASN A 414 -33.65 -6.61 20.89
C ASN A 414 -33.97 -6.41 22.38
N LEU A 415 -33.09 -6.90 23.27
CA LEU A 415 -33.20 -6.67 24.71
C LEU A 415 -33.09 -5.19 25.05
N ALA A 416 -32.09 -4.50 24.48
CA ALA A 416 -31.91 -3.06 24.69
C ALA A 416 -33.11 -2.25 24.18
N VAL A 417 -33.63 -2.56 22.98
CA VAL A 417 -34.81 -1.91 22.40
C VAL A 417 -36.05 -2.11 23.28
N ALA A 418 -36.24 -3.29 23.86
CA ALA A 418 -37.30 -3.53 24.83
C ALA A 418 -37.12 -2.66 26.10
N GLY A 419 -35.89 -2.54 26.59
CA GLY A 419 -35.54 -1.66 27.71
C GLY A 419 -35.83 -0.18 27.45
N LEU A 420 -35.60 0.31 26.22
CA LEU A 420 -35.90 1.69 25.82
C LEU A 420 -37.38 2.05 25.95
N THR A 421 -38.30 1.07 25.96
CA THR A 421 -39.73 1.33 26.20
C THR A 421 -40.03 1.77 27.63
N VAL A 422 -39.11 1.51 28.57
CA VAL A 422 -39.23 1.87 30.00
C VAL A 422 -38.57 3.21 30.26
N ILE A 423 -37.31 3.37 29.86
CA ILE A 423 -36.49 4.55 30.18
C ILE A 423 -36.65 5.69 29.17
N GLY A 424 -37.38 5.45 28.08
CA GLY A 424 -37.63 6.41 27.02
C GLY A 424 -36.50 6.53 25.99
N ARG A 425 -36.83 7.10 24.83
CA ARG A 425 -35.91 7.24 23.68
C ARG A 425 -35.23 8.60 23.59
N ASP A 426 -35.51 9.51 24.51
CA ASP A 426 -34.98 10.87 24.43
C ASP A 426 -33.46 10.90 24.64
N TYR A 427 -33.01 10.18 25.67
CA TYR A 427 -31.61 10.16 26.10
C TYR A 427 -30.92 8.82 25.85
N TYR A 428 -31.61 7.80 25.35
CA TYR A 428 -31.03 6.47 25.17
C TYR A 428 -31.20 5.96 23.75
N GLY A 429 -30.09 5.52 23.17
CA GLY A 429 -30.02 4.83 21.89
C GLY A 429 -29.28 3.51 22.02
N CYS A 430 -29.36 2.66 21.00
CA CYS A 430 -28.62 1.41 20.97
C CYS A 430 -28.14 1.05 19.54
N PHE A 431 -27.01 0.35 19.47
CA PHE A 431 -26.40 -0.09 18.21
C PHE A 431 -25.71 -1.45 18.37
N PRO A 432 -25.98 -2.42 17.48
CA PRO A 432 -25.37 -3.75 17.56
C PRO A 432 -24.00 -3.80 16.91
N LEU A 433 -23.04 -4.39 17.61
CA LEU A 433 -21.78 -4.82 17.03
C LEU A 433 -22.00 -6.11 16.23
N ARG A 434 -21.47 -6.15 15.00
CA ARG A 434 -21.61 -7.33 14.11
C ARG A 434 -20.80 -8.55 14.55
N GLY A 435 -19.92 -8.40 15.54
CA GLY A 435 -19.01 -9.43 16.06
C GLY A 435 -17.81 -8.81 16.77
N LYS A 436 -16.71 -9.55 16.86
CA LYS A 436 -15.46 -9.06 17.45
C LYS A 436 -14.95 -7.83 16.70
N LEU A 437 -14.74 -6.74 17.45
CA LEU A 437 -14.24 -5.47 16.90
C LEU A 437 -12.79 -5.66 16.38
N LEU A 438 -12.43 -4.91 15.33
CA LEU A 438 -11.06 -4.95 14.80
C LEU A 438 -10.10 -4.35 15.82
N ASN A 439 -9.02 -5.07 16.16
CA ASN A 439 -7.92 -4.50 16.94
C ASN A 439 -7.18 -3.43 16.10
N VAL A 440 -7.40 -2.16 16.45
CA VAL A 440 -6.92 -0.99 15.69
C VAL A 440 -5.44 -0.69 15.86
N ARG A 441 -4.81 -1.10 16.96
CA ARG A 441 -3.41 -0.76 17.31
C ARG A 441 -2.40 -1.27 16.29
N GLU A 442 -2.72 -2.38 15.65
CA GLU A 442 -1.87 -3.06 14.68
C GLU A 442 -2.56 -3.18 13.30
N ALA A 443 -3.62 -2.41 13.08
CA ALA A 443 -4.33 -2.33 11.81
C ALA A 443 -3.78 -1.16 10.99
N SER A 444 -3.64 -1.35 9.67
CA SER A 444 -3.28 -0.21 8.81
C SER A 444 -4.42 0.81 8.73
N ALA A 445 -4.09 2.06 8.46
CA ALA A 445 -5.08 3.11 8.22
C ALA A 445 -6.11 2.69 7.15
N ASP A 446 -5.68 1.95 6.12
CA ASP A 446 -6.56 1.38 5.10
C ASP A 446 -7.55 0.34 5.66
N GLN A 447 -7.08 -0.57 6.52
CA GLN A 447 -7.94 -1.55 7.18
C GLN A 447 -8.97 -0.89 8.09
N ILE A 448 -8.55 0.13 8.84
CA ILE A 448 -9.44 0.91 9.71
C ILE A 448 -10.47 1.66 8.87
N ALA A 449 -10.04 2.40 7.84
CA ALA A 449 -10.93 3.18 6.98
C ALA A 449 -11.92 2.32 6.17
N LYS A 450 -11.59 1.05 5.88
CA LYS A 450 -12.49 0.09 5.21
C LYS A 450 -13.38 -0.68 6.18
N ASN A 451 -13.10 -0.63 7.49
CA ASN A 451 -13.90 -1.35 8.47
C ASN A 451 -15.22 -0.62 8.71
N ALA A 452 -16.31 -1.21 8.19
CA ALA A 452 -17.65 -0.63 8.29
C ALA A 452 -18.12 -0.46 9.74
N GLU A 453 -17.69 -1.32 10.66
CA GLU A 453 -18.07 -1.28 12.08
C GLU A 453 -17.46 -0.05 12.77
N ILE A 454 -16.13 0.12 12.65
CA ILE A 454 -15.41 1.29 13.19
C ILE A 454 -15.96 2.58 12.57
N ASN A 455 -16.16 2.60 11.27
CA ASN A 455 -16.73 3.77 10.59
C ASN A 455 -18.12 4.11 11.15
N SER A 456 -18.96 3.10 11.40
CA SER A 456 -20.29 3.32 11.97
C SER A 456 -20.20 3.88 13.38
N LEU A 457 -19.34 3.33 14.25
CA LEU A 457 -19.10 3.86 15.59
C LEU A 457 -18.62 5.32 15.55
N LYS A 458 -17.66 5.64 14.66
CA LYS A 458 -17.19 7.02 14.47
C LYS A 458 -18.33 7.95 14.10
N GLN A 459 -19.16 7.58 13.12
CA GLN A 459 -20.30 8.39 12.69
C GLN A 459 -21.38 8.55 13.78
N ILE A 460 -21.73 7.47 14.48
CA ILE A 460 -22.82 7.44 15.45
C ILE A 460 -22.44 8.26 16.70
N ILE A 461 -21.21 8.10 17.19
CA ILE A 461 -20.71 8.78 18.38
C ILE A 461 -20.23 10.21 18.05
N GLY A 462 -19.81 10.47 16.80
CA GLY A 462 -19.26 11.75 16.38
C GLY A 462 -17.74 11.88 16.57
N LEU A 463 -17.02 10.74 16.55
CA LEU A 463 -15.59 10.68 16.79
C LEU A 463 -14.77 11.11 15.56
N GLN A 464 -13.65 11.78 15.82
CA GLN A 464 -12.80 12.44 14.83
C GLN A 464 -11.35 11.98 14.96
N HIS A 465 -10.68 11.76 13.83
CA HIS A 465 -9.28 11.36 13.73
C HIS A 465 -8.35 12.47 14.21
N LYS A 466 -7.23 12.12 14.87
CA LYS A 466 -6.24 13.06 15.42
C LYS A 466 -6.81 14.13 16.37
N LYS A 467 -7.96 13.87 16.98
CA LYS A 467 -8.53 14.73 17.99
C LYS A 467 -8.32 14.12 19.37
N THR A 468 -7.64 14.87 20.24
CA THR A 468 -7.56 14.56 21.66
C THR A 468 -8.81 15.08 22.35
N TYR A 469 -9.53 14.21 23.05
CA TYR A 469 -10.75 14.58 23.77
C TYR A 469 -10.45 15.01 25.20
N ASN A 470 -11.22 15.97 25.69
CA ASN A 470 -11.16 16.47 27.06
C ASN A 470 -12.54 16.99 27.49
N ALA A 471 -12.66 17.40 28.75
CA ALA A 471 -13.91 17.89 29.32
C ALA A 471 -14.52 19.08 28.54
N GLU A 472 -13.71 19.92 27.90
CA GLU A 472 -14.18 21.09 27.15
C GLU A 472 -14.75 20.74 25.78
N ASN A 473 -14.13 19.76 25.10
CA ASN A 473 -14.42 19.44 23.71
C ASN A 473 -15.29 18.19 23.53
N ILE A 474 -15.55 17.41 24.58
CA ILE A 474 -16.46 16.25 24.56
C ILE A 474 -17.87 16.62 24.09
N LYS A 475 -18.30 17.88 24.30
CA LYS A 475 -19.55 18.44 23.77
C LYS A 475 -19.68 18.38 22.24
N SER A 476 -18.60 18.06 21.53
CA SER A 476 -18.60 17.80 20.09
C SER A 476 -19.06 16.39 19.71
N LEU A 477 -19.23 15.49 20.67
CA LEU A 477 -19.80 14.16 20.46
C LEU A 477 -21.33 14.20 20.41
N ARG A 478 -21.92 13.12 19.90
CA ARG A 478 -23.37 12.91 19.87
C ARG A 478 -23.92 12.32 21.16
N TYR A 479 -23.10 11.54 21.84
CA TYR A 479 -23.41 10.82 23.08
C TYR A 479 -22.31 11.11 24.11
N GLY A 480 -22.70 11.27 25.37
CA GLY A 480 -21.77 11.47 26.49
C GLY A 480 -21.42 10.17 27.23
N HIS A 481 -22.22 9.11 27.03
CA HIS A 481 -22.06 7.84 27.75
C HIS A 481 -22.20 6.65 26.81
N ILE A 482 -21.36 5.63 26.97
CA ILE A 482 -21.30 4.42 26.15
C ILE A 482 -21.31 3.16 27.05
N PRO A 483 -22.49 2.61 27.39
CA PRO A 483 -22.59 1.30 28.01
C PRO A 483 -22.30 0.19 27.02
N ILE A 484 -21.45 -0.74 27.42
CA ILE A 484 -21.20 -1.99 26.70
C ILE A 484 -22.14 -3.06 27.26
N MET A 485 -22.98 -3.63 26.41
CA MET A 485 -23.95 -4.67 26.76
C MET A 485 -23.63 -5.95 25.97
N THR A 486 -22.73 -6.75 26.54
CA THR A 486 -22.30 -8.04 26.01
C THR A 486 -22.93 -9.19 26.79
N ASP A 487 -22.89 -10.39 26.21
CA ASP A 487 -23.19 -11.59 26.96
C ASP A 487 -22.19 -11.70 28.14
N GLN A 488 -22.65 -12.24 29.27
CA GLN A 488 -21.84 -12.37 30.50
C GLN A 488 -20.97 -13.62 30.42
N ASP A 489 -20.21 -13.72 29.33
CA ASP A 489 -19.26 -14.77 29.05
C ASP A 489 -17.87 -14.20 28.72
N GLN A 490 -16.94 -15.11 28.43
CA GLN A 490 -15.57 -14.76 28.13
C GLN A 490 -15.42 -14.05 26.78
N ASP A 491 -16.21 -14.38 25.76
CA ASP A 491 -16.14 -13.71 24.46
C ASP A 491 -16.70 -12.27 24.55
N GLY A 492 -17.72 -12.04 25.37
CA GLY A 492 -18.20 -10.71 25.74
C GLY A 492 -17.13 -9.88 26.45
N SER A 493 -16.39 -10.49 27.38
CA SER A 493 -15.23 -9.86 28.04
C SER A 493 -14.16 -9.41 27.03
N HIS A 494 -13.90 -10.21 26.01
CA HIS A 494 -12.99 -9.84 24.92
C HIS A 494 -13.52 -8.68 24.07
N ILE A 495 -14.84 -8.63 23.80
CA ILE A 495 -15.47 -7.49 23.10
C ILE A 495 -15.29 -6.20 23.90
N LYS A 496 -15.53 -6.23 25.22
CA LYS A 496 -15.29 -5.09 26.12
C LYS A 496 -13.83 -4.60 25.98
N GLY A 497 -12.87 -5.52 26.06
CA GLY A 497 -11.45 -5.20 25.92
C GLY A 497 -11.10 -4.60 24.56
N LEU A 498 -11.66 -5.12 23.46
CA LEU A 498 -11.43 -4.57 22.12
C LEU A 498 -12.01 -3.15 21.96
N ILE A 499 -13.15 -2.84 22.59
CA ILE A 499 -13.73 -1.49 22.62
C ILE A 499 -12.84 -0.54 23.41
N ILE A 500 -12.37 -0.95 24.60
CA ILE A 500 -11.43 -0.17 25.42
C ILE A 500 -10.16 0.14 24.60
N ASN A 501 -9.56 -0.89 23.99
CA ASN A 501 -8.39 -0.72 23.13
C ASN A 501 -8.65 0.21 21.94
N PHE A 502 -9.82 0.12 21.31
CA PHE A 502 -10.21 1.00 20.21
C PHE A 502 -10.29 2.47 20.64
N LEU A 503 -10.98 2.74 21.76
CA LEU A 503 -11.16 4.09 22.27
C LEU A 503 -9.83 4.70 22.73
N GLU A 504 -9.02 3.95 23.47
CA GLU A 504 -7.71 4.40 23.95
C GLU A 504 -6.74 4.70 22.81
N THR A 505 -6.65 3.80 21.82
CA THR A 505 -5.69 3.93 20.72
C THR A 505 -6.08 5.02 19.73
N SER A 506 -7.36 5.11 19.38
CA SER A 506 -7.82 5.96 18.27
C SER A 506 -8.22 7.37 18.71
N PHE A 507 -8.61 7.55 19.97
CA PHE A 507 -9.14 8.81 20.50
C PHE A 507 -8.49 9.14 21.85
N PRO A 508 -7.25 9.65 21.83
CA PRO A 508 -6.53 10.03 23.04
C PRO A 508 -7.37 10.95 23.94
N GLY A 509 -7.31 10.75 25.24
CA GLY A 509 -8.04 11.55 26.22
C GLY A 509 -9.53 11.24 26.37
N LEU A 510 -10.11 10.37 25.53
CA LEU A 510 -11.53 10.04 25.61
C LEU A 510 -11.86 9.16 26.83
N LEU A 511 -11.00 8.19 27.16
CA LEU A 511 -11.14 7.36 28.35
C LEU A 511 -10.69 8.06 29.65
N ASP A 512 -10.13 9.27 29.56
CA ASP A 512 -9.84 10.10 30.74
C ASP A 512 -11.11 10.76 31.29
N ILE A 513 -12.20 10.75 30.53
CA ILE A 513 -13.46 11.39 30.88
C ILE A 513 -14.25 10.49 31.81
N PRO A 514 -14.47 10.89 33.08
CA PRO A 514 -15.18 10.07 34.04
C PRO A 514 -16.60 9.76 33.60
N GLY A 515 -17.00 8.49 33.69
CA GLY A 515 -18.34 8.04 33.34
C GLY A 515 -18.66 8.03 31.84
N PHE A 516 -17.68 8.24 30.95
CA PHE A 516 -17.89 8.09 29.51
C PHE A 516 -18.14 6.63 29.13
N LEU A 517 -17.30 5.71 29.62
CA LEU A 517 -17.44 4.27 29.37
C LEU A 517 -18.15 3.59 30.54
N LEU A 518 -19.18 2.82 30.22
CA LEU A 518 -20.00 2.10 31.18
C LEU A 518 -20.08 0.63 30.76
N GLU A 519 -20.48 -0.22 31.70
CA GLU A 519 -20.79 -1.61 31.48
C GLU A 519 -22.23 -1.87 31.89
N PHE A 520 -22.98 -2.61 31.08
CA PHE A 520 -24.30 -3.12 31.44
C PHE A 520 -24.19 -4.60 31.84
N ILE A 521 -24.39 -4.89 33.12
CA ILE A 521 -24.36 -6.25 33.66
C ILE A 521 -25.75 -6.86 33.77
N THR A 522 -25.83 -8.18 33.59
CA THR A 522 -27.06 -8.95 33.79
C THR A 522 -26.81 -10.13 34.72
N PRO A 523 -27.84 -10.62 35.45
CA PRO A 523 -27.70 -11.84 36.25
C PRO A 523 -27.28 -13.03 35.38
N ILE A 524 -26.35 -13.84 35.89
CA ILE A 524 -25.86 -15.08 35.24
C ILE A 524 -26.78 -16.26 35.61
N VAL A 525 -27.29 -16.29 36.84
CA VAL A 525 -28.21 -17.32 37.33
C VAL A 525 -29.41 -16.65 38.00
N LYS A 526 -30.62 -17.11 37.71
CA LYS A 526 -31.79 -16.81 38.54
C LYS A 526 -32.33 -18.08 39.16
N VAL A 527 -32.41 -18.07 40.49
CA VAL A 527 -33.02 -19.15 41.25
C VAL A 527 -34.48 -18.80 41.56
N THR A 528 -35.37 -19.76 41.31
CA THR A 528 -36.77 -19.70 41.74
C THR A 528 -36.98 -20.66 42.90
N VAL A 529 -37.19 -20.11 44.09
CA VAL A 529 -37.48 -20.91 45.29
C VAL A 529 -38.96 -21.30 45.30
N LYS A 530 -39.23 -22.60 45.43
CA LYS A 530 -40.57 -23.21 45.45
C LYS A 530 -41.01 -23.40 46.91
N GLY A 531 -42.11 -22.75 47.32
CA GLY A 531 -42.71 -22.87 48.65
C GLY A 531 -44.24 -22.75 48.62
N ARG A 532 -44.90 -22.89 49.78
CA ARG A 532 -46.37 -22.75 49.93
C ARG A 532 -46.89 -21.29 49.79
N GLY A 533 -46.00 -20.31 49.59
CA GLY A 533 -46.31 -18.89 49.42
C GLY A 533 -45.86 -18.31 48.07
N ALA A 534 -45.74 -16.99 47.97
CA ALA A 534 -45.32 -16.30 46.74
C ALA A 534 -43.94 -16.79 46.26
N LYS A 535 -43.78 -16.96 44.94
CA LYS A 535 -42.52 -17.36 44.31
C LYS A 535 -41.45 -16.29 44.58
N LYS A 536 -40.35 -16.66 45.27
CA LYS A 536 -39.18 -15.80 45.46
C LYS A 536 -38.17 -16.08 44.34
N ILE A 537 -37.78 -15.04 43.60
CA ILE A 537 -36.75 -15.10 42.57
C ILE A 537 -35.49 -14.42 43.11
N ILE A 538 -34.36 -15.10 43.07
CA ILE A 538 -33.07 -14.62 43.54
C ILE A 538 -32.11 -14.55 42.35
N PRO A 539 -31.72 -13.34 41.89
CA PRO A 539 -30.71 -13.18 40.84
C PRO A 539 -29.29 -13.19 41.41
N PHE A 540 -28.39 -13.89 40.75
CA PHE A 540 -26.96 -13.94 41.04
C PHE A 540 -26.17 -13.39 39.85
N TYR A 541 -25.15 -12.58 40.13
CA TYR A 541 -24.37 -11.89 39.10
C TYR A 541 -22.98 -12.51 38.89
N SER A 542 -22.61 -13.45 39.75
CA SER A 542 -21.40 -14.27 39.59
C SER A 542 -21.69 -15.73 39.96
N MET A 543 -20.90 -16.64 39.41
CA MET A 543 -20.96 -18.06 39.80
C MET A 543 -20.58 -18.28 41.27
N PRO A 544 -19.54 -17.64 41.84
CA PRO A 544 -19.21 -17.78 43.26
C PRO A 544 -20.34 -17.38 44.21
N GLU A 545 -21.07 -16.29 43.91
CA GLU A 545 -22.24 -15.89 44.70
C GLU A 545 -23.33 -16.97 44.68
N PHE A 546 -23.61 -17.51 43.48
CA PHE A 546 -24.60 -18.57 43.30
C PHE A 546 -24.18 -19.86 44.01
N GLU A 547 -22.93 -20.29 43.87
CA GLU A 547 -22.40 -21.52 44.48
C GLU A 547 -22.40 -21.44 46.00
N THR A 548 -21.97 -20.30 46.57
CA THR A 548 -22.02 -20.05 48.01
C THR A 548 -23.46 -20.14 48.53
N TRP A 549 -24.42 -19.56 47.80
CA TRP A 549 -25.83 -19.68 48.15
C TRP A 549 -26.34 -21.11 48.00
N ARG A 550 -26.03 -21.79 46.90
CA ARG A 550 -26.43 -23.18 46.60
C ARG A 550 -25.98 -24.14 47.70
N ASP A 551 -24.71 -24.01 48.11
CA ASP A 551 -24.07 -24.91 49.07
C ASP A 551 -24.40 -24.55 50.52
N GLY A 552 -24.96 -23.36 50.76
CA GLY A 552 -25.50 -22.94 52.06
C GLY A 552 -27.03 -22.94 52.09
N GLU A 553 -27.64 -21.76 51.96
CA GLU A 553 -29.10 -21.55 52.05
C GLU A 553 -29.91 -22.41 51.07
N GLY A 554 -29.36 -22.68 49.88
CA GLY A 554 -29.96 -23.50 48.84
C GLY A 554 -30.25 -24.93 49.30
N GLN A 555 -29.47 -25.49 50.23
CA GLN A 555 -29.73 -26.82 50.77
C GLN A 555 -30.99 -26.89 51.64
N THR A 556 -31.46 -25.74 52.15
CA THR A 556 -32.60 -25.66 53.08
C THR A 556 -33.95 -25.49 52.38
N CYS A 557 -33.97 -25.27 51.06
CA CYS A 557 -35.18 -24.99 50.31
C CYS A 557 -35.27 -25.78 49.00
N ARG A 558 -36.49 -25.98 48.48
CA ARG A 558 -36.69 -26.57 47.16
C ARG A 558 -36.65 -25.45 46.13
N TRP A 559 -35.79 -25.53 45.13
CA TRP A 559 -35.66 -24.48 44.11
C TRP A 559 -35.39 -25.06 42.72
N THR A 560 -35.45 -24.19 41.72
CA THR A 560 -35.00 -24.47 40.35
C THR A 560 -34.17 -23.30 39.86
N GLN A 561 -33.04 -23.56 39.21
CA GLN A 561 -32.23 -22.53 38.58
C GLN A 561 -32.55 -22.40 37.09
N LYS A 562 -32.32 -21.19 36.57
CA LYS A 562 -32.20 -20.94 35.15
C LYS A 562 -30.90 -20.18 34.93
N TYR A 563 -30.05 -20.74 34.07
CA TYR A 563 -28.82 -20.10 33.64
C TYR A 563 -29.09 -19.17 32.45
N TYR A 564 -28.51 -17.98 32.46
CA TYR A 564 -28.67 -16.94 31.44
C TYR A 564 -27.36 -16.82 30.64
N LYS A 565 -27.16 -17.73 29.67
CA LYS A 565 -25.92 -17.83 28.88
C LYS A 565 -25.67 -16.62 27.99
N GLY A 566 -26.74 -16.04 27.44
CA GLY A 566 -26.68 -14.83 26.64
C GLY A 566 -27.89 -13.95 26.88
N LEU A 567 -27.76 -12.69 26.48
CA LEU A 567 -28.79 -11.66 26.64
C LEU A 567 -30.08 -12.03 25.88
N GLY A 568 -29.97 -12.86 24.84
CA GLY A 568 -31.11 -13.41 24.10
C GLY A 568 -32.00 -14.38 24.88
N THR A 569 -31.54 -14.91 26.02
CA THR A 569 -32.31 -15.84 26.86
C THR A 569 -33.26 -15.11 27.83
N SER A 570 -33.08 -13.79 27.98
CA SER A 570 -33.93 -12.94 28.80
C SER A 570 -35.22 -12.58 28.07
N THR A 571 -36.33 -12.63 28.79
CA THR A 571 -37.63 -12.22 28.25
C THR A 571 -37.76 -10.71 28.17
N PRO A 572 -38.64 -10.15 27.32
CA PRO A 572 -38.92 -8.72 27.31
C PRO A 572 -39.45 -8.16 28.64
N MET A 573 -39.97 -9.01 29.54
CA MET A 573 -40.38 -8.57 30.88
C MET A 573 -39.16 -8.38 31.78
N GLU A 574 -38.22 -9.31 31.75
CA GLU A 574 -36.95 -9.19 32.48
C GLU A 574 -36.12 -8.00 31.96
N ALA A 575 -36.15 -7.74 30.65
CA ALA A 575 -35.57 -6.54 30.07
C ALA A 575 -36.14 -5.27 30.74
N ARG A 576 -37.46 -5.22 30.95
CA ARG A 576 -38.11 -4.08 31.60
C ARG A 576 -37.72 -3.96 33.08
N GLU A 577 -37.59 -5.08 33.78
CA GLU A 577 -37.10 -5.11 35.17
C GLU A 577 -35.68 -4.56 35.28
N TYR A 578 -34.76 -5.03 34.42
CA TYR A 578 -33.36 -4.59 34.36
C TYR A 578 -33.25 -3.09 34.12
N PHE A 579 -34.02 -2.56 33.18
CA PHE A 579 -34.00 -1.14 32.83
C PHE A 579 -34.76 -0.25 33.83
N THR A 580 -35.67 -0.81 34.63
CA THR A 580 -36.28 -0.10 35.77
C THR A 580 -35.27 0.09 36.90
N ALA A 581 -34.40 -0.89 37.11
CA ALA A 581 -33.32 -0.85 38.10
C ALA A 581 -31.95 -0.56 37.46
N LEU A 582 -31.91 0.34 36.48
CA LEU A 582 -30.75 0.57 35.61
C LEU A 582 -29.47 0.88 36.39
N ASP A 583 -29.54 1.67 37.46
CA ASP A 583 -28.38 2.03 38.28
C ASP A 583 -27.70 0.83 38.95
N ARG A 584 -28.44 -0.26 39.19
CA ARG A 584 -27.87 -1.52 39.71
C ARG A 584 -27.10 -2.29 38.63
N HIS A 585 -27.45 -2.07 37.36
CA HIS A 585 -26.93 -2.84 36.23
C HIS A 585 -25.87 -2.06 35.45
N LEU A 586 -25.73 -0.76 35.70
CA LEU A 586 -24.67 0.06 35.14
C LEU A 586 -23.48 0.14 36.09
N LYS A 587 -22.35 -0.43 35.67
CA LYS A 587 -21.05 -0.20 36.30
C LYS A 587 -20.25 0.81 35.48
N ARG A 588 -19.38 1.57 36.14
CA ARG A 588 -18.52 2.56 35.48
C ARG A 588 -17.13 2.00 35.30
N PHE A 589 -16.49 2.28 34.19
CA PHE A 589 -15.03 2.17 34.14
C PHE A 589 -14.42 3.44 34.74
N HIS A 590 -13.38 3.26 35.55
CA HIS A 590 -12.59 4.37 36.04
C HIS A 590 -11.89 5.07 34.86
N ALA A 591 -11.66 6.38 34.96
CA ALA A 591 -10.83 7.11 34.00
C ALA A 591 -9.41 6.50 33.94
N LEU A 592 -8.68 6.62 32.83
CA LEU A 592 -7.33 6.02 32.76
C LEU A 592 -6.44 6.50 33.92
N GLN A 593 -5.77 5.56 34.60
CA GLN A 593 -4.85 5.82 35.69
C GLN A 593 -3.56 4.99 35.57
N GLY A 594 -2.48 5.51 36.14
CA GLY A 594 -1.25 4.75 36.41
C GLY A 594 -0.77 3.90 35.23
N GLU A 595 -0.86 2.58 35.37
CA GLU A 595 -0.39 1.59 34.39
C GLU A 595 -1.46 1.10 33.41
N ASP A 596 -2.68 1.67 33.42
CA ASP A 596 -3.80 1.17 32.61
C ASP A 596 -3.46 1.11 31.11
N SER A 597 -2.89 2.18 30.52
CA SER A 597 -2.45 2.17 29.12
C SER A 597 -1.40 1.09 28.84
N SER A 598 -0.50 0.82 29.79
CA SER A 598 0.49 -0.25 29.68
C SER A 598 -0.17 -1.63 29.71
N CYS A 599 -1.18 -1.83 30.55
CA CYS A 599 -1.98 -3.06 30.58
C CYS A 599 -2.78 -3.26 29.28
N ILE A 600 -3.39 -2.20 28.72
CA ILE A 600 -4.08 -2.26 27.43
C ILE A 600 -3.09 -2.64 26.32
N ASP A 601 -1.91 -2.02 26.31
CA ASP A 601 -0.86 -2.36 25.34
C ASP A 601 -0.37 -3.80 25.49
N LEU A 602 -0.14 -4.30 26.71
CA LEU A 602 0.17 -5.70 26.99
C LEU A 602 -0.87 -6.65 26.38
N ALA A 603 -2.15 -6.38 26.61
CA ALA A 603 -3.24 -7.22 26.15
C ALA A 603 -3.39 -7.23 24.61
N PHE A 604 -3.24 -6.06 23.95
CA PHE A 604 -3.64 -5.91 22.54
C PHE A 604 -2.48 -5.69 21.54
N SER A 605 -1.26 -5.43 22.00
CA SER A 605 -0.08 -5.30 21.12
C SER A 605 0.36 -6.65 20.58
N LYS A 606 0.45 -6.80 19.25
CA LYS A 606 0.93 -8.05 18.64
C LYS A 606 2.39 -8.34 18.95
N LYS A 607 3.17 -7.30 19.31
CA LYS A 607 4.60 -7.41 19.63
C LYS A 607 4.85 -8.02 21.02
N LYS A 608 3.85 -8.01 21.90
CA LYS A 608 3.94 -8.47 23.30
C LYS A 608 3.45 -9.91 23.50
N ALA A 609 3.71 -10.78 22.52
CA ALA A 609 3.26 -12.16 22.60
C ALA A 609 3.92 -12.90 23.77
N ASP A 610 5.22 -12.70 24.00
CA ASP A 610 5.95 -13.36 25.09
C ASP A 610 5.60 -12.77 26.45
N GLU A 611 5.49 -11.44 26.56
CA GLU A 611 5.00 -10.77 27.78
C GLU A 611 3.58 -11.27 28.18
N ARG A 612 2.69 -11.53 27.20
CA ARG A 612 1.39 -12.15 27.49
C ARG A 612 1.49 -13.59 27.99
N LYS A 613 2.52 -14.35 27.59
CA LYS A 613 2.74 -15.70 28.14
C LYS A 613 3.10 -15.62 29.62
N GLU A 614 4.02 -14.72 29.98
CA GLU A 614 4.40 -14.47 31.37
C GLU A 614 3.20 -13.96 32.19
N TRP A 615 2.41 -13.04 31.62
CA TRP A 615 1.16 -12.58 32.23
C TRP A 615 0.18 -13.71 32.53
N LEU A 616 -0.02 -14.63 31.58
CA LEU A 616 -0.89 -15.80 31.77
C LEU A 616 -0.29 -16.82 32.76
N GLN A 617 1.03 -16.97 32.82
CA GLN A 617 1.69 -17.82 33.81
C GLN A 617 1.51 -17.32 35.24
N ASN A 618 1.39 -16.01 35.42
CA ASN A 618 1.14 -15.37 36.72
C ASN A 618 -0.35 -15.34 37.11
N PHE A 619 -1.25 -15.91 36.29
CA PHE A 619 -2.67 -16.00 36.62
C PHE A 619 -2.89 -16.87 37.86
N VAL A 620 -3.61 -16.32 38.84
CA VAL A 620 -4.01 -17.04 40.06
C VAL A 620 -5.48 -17.45 39.92
N PRO A 621 -5.81 -18.76 39.87
CA PRO A 621 -7.19 -19.22 39.84
C PRO A 621 -8.02 -18.68 41.01
N GLY A 622 -9.25 -18.26 40.74
CA GLY A 622 -10.15 -17.65 41.74
C GLY A 622 -9.97 -16.15 41.92
N ASN A 623 -8.91 -15.54 41.37
CA ASN A 623 -8.76 -14.08 41.35
C ASN A 623 -9.68 -13.47 40.27
N GLN A 624 -10.89 -13.10 40.67
CA GLN A 624 -11.91 -12.52 39.80
C GLN A 624 -12.23 -11.08 40.20
N LEU A 625 -12.85 -10.34 39.28
CA LEU A 625 -13.29 -8.98 39.54
C LEU A 625 -14.35 -8.97 40.64
N ASP A 626 -14.22 -8.07 41.62
CA ASP A 626 -15.17 -7.98 42.73
C ASP A 626 -16.56 -7.53 42.23
N PRO A 627 -17.61 -8.36 42.39
CA PRO A 627 -18.96 -8.03 41.96
C PRO A 627 -19.55 -6.79 42.65
N ALA A 628 -19.05 -6.40 43.82
CA ALA A 628 -19.52 -5.23 44.56
C ALA A 628 -18.95 -3.89 44.05
N LEU A 629 -17.93 -3.92 43.18
CA LEU A 629 -17.36 -2.69 42.61
C LEU A 629 -18.35 -2.00 41.69
N ASN A 630 -18.65 -0.73 42.00
CA ASN A 630 -19.45 0.17 41.15
C ASN A 630 -18.59 0.89 40.10
N GLU A 631 -17.29 1.00 40.36
CA GLU A 631 -16.30 1.61 39.47
C GLU A 631 -15.13 0.64 39.29
N ILE A 632 -14.83 0.31 38.03
CA ILE A 632 -13.92 -0.75 37.61
C ILE A 632 -12.63 -0.11 37.07
N PRO A 633 -11.49 -0.25 37.75
CA PRO A 633 -10.19 0.12 37.18
C PRO A 633 -9.90 -0.71 35.92
N ILE A 634 -9.33 -0.08 34.89
CA ILE A 634 -9.10 -0.78 33.60
C ILE A 634 -8.05 -1.88 33.76
N SER A 635 -6.99 -1.65 34.53
CA SER A 635 -6.01 -2.66 34.92
C SER A 635 -6.64 -3.86 35.63
N GLU A 636 -7.60 -3.64 36.54
CA GLU A 636 -8.33 -4.71 37.23
C GLU A 636 -9.21 -5.51 36.26
N PHE A 637 -9.93 -4.83 35.36
CA PHE A 637 -10.67 -5.49 34.29
C PHE A 637 -9.76 -6.38 33.42
N ILE A 638 -8.58 -5.87 33.03
CA ILE A 638 -7.63 -6.63 32.23
C ILE A 638 -7.13 -7.86 33.00
N ASN A 639 -6.67 -7.66 34.23
CA ASN A 639 -5.99 -8.70 35.01
C ASN A 639 -6.92 -9.68 35.73
N LYS A 640 -8.22 -9.40 35.83
CA LYS A 640 -9.20 -10.26 36.54
C LYS A 640 -10.38 -10.73 35.70
N GLU A 641 -10.67 -10.09 34.57
CA GLU A 641 -11.76 -10.49 33.66
C GLU A 641 -11.25 -10.87 32.26
N LEU A 642 -10.50 -9.98 31.59
CA LEU A 642 -9.97 -10.27 30.24
C LEU A 642 -8.96 -11.43 30.23
N ILE A 643 -8.22 -11.64 31.32
CA ILE A 643 -7.32 -12.78 31.47
C ILE A 643 -8.08 -14.12 31.42
N LEU A 644 -9.31 -14.17 31.93
CA LEU A 644 -10.15 -15.37 31.92
C LEU A 644 -10.51 -15.76 30.49
N PHE A 645 -10.80 -14.77 29.65
CA PHE A 645 -10.95 -14.99 28.21
C PHE A 645 -9.69 -15.56 27.58
N SER A 646 -8.52 -14.98 27.87
CA SER A 646 -7.25 -15.44 27.28
C SER A 646 -6.90 -16.87 27.72
N MET A 647 -7.14 -17.21 28.98
CA MET A 647 -7.01 -18.57 29.50
C MET A 647 -7.97 -19.53 28.79
N SER A 648 -9.24 -19.17 28.64
CA SER A 648 -10.20 -20.01 27.91
C SER A 648 -9.89 -20.12 26.42
N ASP A 649 -9.36 -19.06 25.81
CA ASP A 649 -8.99 -19.08 24.39
C ASP A 649 -7.86 -20.09 24.14
N ASN A 650 -6.88 -20.15 25.05
CA ASN A 650 -5.85 -21.18 25.04
C ASN A 650 -6.44 -22.57 25.23
N ILE A 651 -7.32 -22.76 26.23
CA ILE A 651 -7.97 -24.07 26.51
C ILE A 651 -8.73 -24.59 25.28
N ARG A 652 -9.48 -23.73 24.58
CA ARG A 652 -10.26 -24.17 23.41
C ARG A 652 -9.44 -24.28 22.12
N SER A 653 -8.27 -23.64 22.06
CA SER A 653 -7.46 -23.53 20.83
C SER A 653 -6.24 -24.43 20.80
N ILE A 654 -5.67 -24.78 21.96
CA ILE A 654 -4.46 -25.60 22.10
C ILE A 654 -4.89 -27.01 22.53
N PRO A 655 -4.44 -28.08 21.84
CA PRO A 655 -4.77 -29.44 22.23
C PRO A 655 -4.02 -29.86 23.51
N SER A 656 -4.54 -30.87 24.21
CA SER A 656 -3.78 -31.52 25.29
C SER A 656 -2.66 -32.37 24.69
N VAL A 657 -1.56 -32.50 25.44
CA VAL A 657 -0.41 -33.33 25.06
C VAL A 657 -0.73 -34.83 25.10
N LEU A 658 -1.73 -35.23 25.89
CA LEU A 658 -2.08 -36.63 26.10
C LEU A 658 -2.86 -37.23 24.94
N ASP A 659 -3.89 -36.52 24.47
CA ASP A 659 -4.82 -36.99 23.43
C ASP A 659 -4.62 -36.28 22.08
N GLY A 660 -3.91 -35.15 22.05
CA GLY A 660 -3.79 -34.30 20.87
C GLY A 660 -5.10 -33.61 20.45
N LEU A 661 -6.13 -33.59 21.31
CA LEU A 661 -7.45 -33.02 21.00
C LEU A 661 -7.71 -31.70 21.72
N LYS A 662 -8.46 -30.84 21.05
CA LYS A 662 -9.10 -29.66 21.63
C LYS A 662 -10.45 -30.05 22.24
N PRO A 663 -10.99 -29.29 23.21
CA PRO A 663 -12.29 -29.58 23.84
C PRO A 663 -13.43 -29.83 22.84
N GLY A 664 -13.54 -29.04 21.76
CA GLY A 664 -14.56 -29.26 20.72
C GLY A 664 -14.42 -30.62 20.02
N GLN A 665 -13.20 -31.07 19.73
CA GLN A 665 -12.95 -32.38 19.11
C GLN A 665 -13.24 -33.52 20.08
N ARG A 666 -12.87 -33.33 21.35
CA ARG A 666 -13.13 -34.26 22.45
C ARG A 666 -14.61 -34.46 22.71
N LYS A 667 -15.39 -33.38 22.77
CA LYS A 667 -16.85 -33.44 22.87
C LYS A 667 -17.47 -34.20 21.70
N VAL A 668 -16.99 -34.00 20.47
CA VAL A 668 -17.44 -34.80 19.31
C VAL A 668 -17.17 -36.28 19.51
N LEU A 669 -15.94 -36.65 19.88
CA LEU A 669 -15.55 -38.04 20.09
C LEU A 669 -16.34 -38.69 21.24
N PHE A 670 -16.45 -38.00 22.37
CA PHE A 670 -17.24 -38.42 23.52
C PHE A 670 -18.71 -38.63 23.15
N GLY A 671 -19.31 -37.69 22.40
CA GLY A 671 -20.67 -37.82 21.88
C GLY A 671 -20.84 -39.03 20.97
N CYS A 672 -19.87 -39.32 20.09
CA CYS A 672 -19.87 -40.52 19.25
C CYS A 672 -19.84 -41.81 20.09
N PHE A 673 -19.04 -41.86 21.15
CA PHE A 673 -18.99 -43.01 22.06
C PHE A 673 -20.27 -43.16 22.88
N LYS A 674 -20.80 -42.06 23.45
CA LYS A 674 -22.05 -42.03 24.21
C LYS A 674 -23.24 -42.50 23.37
N ARG A 675 -23.28 -42.11 22.09
CA ARG A 675 -24.30 -42.56 21.13
C ARG A 675 -24.10 -44.01 20.66
N ASN A 676 -22.93 -44.60 20.90
CA ASN A 676 -22.49 -45.85 20.29
C ASN A 676 -22.63 -45.80 18.75
N LEU A 677 -22.06 -44.76 18.12
CA LEU A 677 -22.21 -44.49 16.69
C LEU A 677 -21.54 -45.59 15.85
N LYS A 678 -22.33 -46.55 15.36
CA LYS A 678 -21.90 -47.70 14.54
C LYS A 678 -22.27 -47.60 13.07
N SER A 679 -23.16 -46.68 12.72
CA SER A 679 -23.66 -46.48 11.36
C SER A 679 -23.66 -45.00 11.03
N GLU A 680 -23.71 -44.69 9.75
CA GLU A 680 -23.68 -43.32 9.26
C GLU A 680 -24.82 -42.44 9.81
N ILE A 681 -24.49 -41.19 10.09
CA ILE A 681 -25.40 -40.12 10.51
C ILE A 681 -25.06 -38.84 9.77
N LYS A 682 -26.05 -37.99 9.49
CA LYS A 682 -25.79 -36.67 8.90
C LYS A 682 -24.96 -35.83 9.84
N VAL A 683 -23.98 -35.09 9.31
CA VAL A 683 -23.11 -34.22 10.12
C VAL A 683 -23.92 -33.19 10.92
N ALA A 684 -24.98 -32.61 10.32
CA ALA A 684 -25.86 -31.68 11.02
C ALA A 684 -26.57 -32.31 12.24
N GLN A 685 -26.98 -33.59 12.14
CA GLN A 685 -27.63 -34.30 13.24
C GLN A 685 -26.64 -34.69 14.34
N LEU A 686 -25.42 -35.10 13.95
CA LEU A 686 -24.36 -35.39 14.90
C LEU A 686 -23.96 -34.15 15.69
N ALA A 687 -23.81 -33.00 15.01
CA ALA A 687 -23.49 -31.74 15.67
C ALA A 687 -24.55 -31.35 16.72
N ALA A 688 -25.84 -31.39 16.35
CA ALA A 688 -26.94 -31.10 17.28
C ALA A 688 -26.93 -32.05 18.49
N TYR A 689 -26.74 -33.36 18.24
CA TYR A 689 -26.67 -34.37 19.31
C TYR A 689 -25.50 -34.14 20.27
N VAL A 690 -24.29 -33.88 19.72
CA VAL A 690 -23.11 -33.57 20.52
C VAL A 690 -23.36 -32.30 21.33
N SER A 691 -23.93 -31.27 20.72
CA SER A 691 -24.19 -30.00 21.40
C SER A 691 -25.10 -30.17 22.62
N GLU A 692 -26.19 -30.93 22.47
CA GLU A 692 -27.14 -31.25 23.54
C GLU A 692 -26.50 -32.08 24.66
N ASN A 693 -25.65 -33.05 24.32
CA ASN A 693 -25.19 -34.07 25.26
C ASN A 693 -23.84 -33.78 25.93
N THR A 694 -23.19 -32.69 25.55
CA THR A 694 -21.82 -32.35 26.01
C THR A 694 -21.70 -30.92 26.53
N GLY A 695 -22.82 -30.24 26.81
CA GLY A 695 -22.80 -28.85 27.27
C GLY A 695 -21.97 -27.96 26.36
N TYR A 696 -22.14 -28.07 25.04
CA TYR A 696 -21.43 -27.22 24.09
C TYR A 696 -22.16 -25.88 23.96
N HIS A 697 -21.54 -24.81 24.45
CA HIS A 697 -22.18 -23.49 24.55
C HIS A 697 -21.89 -22.56 23.37
N HIS A 698 -21.08 -23.01 22.40
CA HIS A 698 -20.80 -22.22 21.20
C HIS A 698 -21.74 -22.59 20.04
N GLY A 699 -21.76 -21.77 18.99
CA GLY A 699 -22.62 -22.01 17.83
C GLY A 699 -22.32 -23.36 17.13
N GLU A 700 -23.39 -24.07 16.74
CA GLU A 700 -23.31 -25.39 16.09
C GLU A 700 -22.45 -25.42 14.82
N VAL A 701 -22.32 -24.28 14.13
CA VAL A 701 -21.47 -24.15 12.93
C VAL A 701 -20.01 -24.50 13.22
N SER A 702 -19.47 -24.10 14.37
CA SER A 702 -18.09 -24.44 14.78
C SER A 702 -17.93 -25.93 15.02
N LEU A 703 -18.95 -26.55 15.60
CA LEU A 703 -18.98 -27.98 15.89
C LEU A 703 -19.10 -28.81 14.60
N VAL A 704 -19.92 -28.37 13.65
CA VAL A 704 -20.01 -28.93 12.30
C VAL A 704 -18.65 -28.91 11.60
N GLN A 705 -17.92 -27.78 11.65
CA GLN A 705 -16.60 -27.68 11.03
C GLN A 705 -15.58 -28.58 11.73
N THR A 706 -15.69 -28.73 13.05
CA THR A 706 -14.87 -29.67 13.83
C THR A 706 -15.11 -31.11 13.36
N ILE A 707 -16.37 -31.53 13.20
CA ILE A 707 -16.74 -32.87 12.69
C ILE A 707 -16.19 -33.08 11.27
N ILE A 708 -16.35 -32.09 10.38
CA ILE A 708 -15.81 -32.16 9.00
C ILE A 708 -14.28 -32.33 9.05
N GLY A 709 -13.58 -31.52 9.85
CA GLY A 709 -12.13 -31.60 9.98
C GLY A 709 -11.65 -32.95 10.53
N LEU A 710 -12.36 -33.54 11.48
CA LEU A 710 -12.06 -34.87 12.02
C LEU A 710 -12.30 -36.01 11.01
N ALA A 711 -13.12 -35.78 9.98
CA ALA A 711 -13.46 -36.76 8.96
C ALA A 711 -12.60 -36.68 7.70
N GLN A 712 -12.01 -35.52 7.39
CA GLN A 712 -11.22 -35.28 6.18
C GLN A 712 -10.11 -36.32 5.97
N ASN A 713 -9.99 -36.82 4.74
CA ASN A 713 -9.06 -37.89 4.35
C ASN A 713 -8.19 -37.57 3.12
N PHE A 714 -8.18 -36.32 2.64
CA PHE A 714 -7.32 -35.95 1.50
C PHE A 714 -5.85 -35.89 1.93
N VAL A 715 -4.92 -36.07 0.98
CA VAL A 715 -3.47 -36.00 1.25
C VAL A 715 -3.10 -34.65 1.89
N GLY A 716 -2.53 -34.69 3.08
CA GLY A 716 -2.18 -33.51 3.88
C GLY A 716 -3.25 -33.07 4.90
N SER A 717 -4.31 -33.86 5.11
CA SER A 717 -5.27 -33.67 6.21
C SER A 717 -4.87 -34.48 7.46
N ASN A 718 -5.65 -35.50 7.84
CA ASN A 718 -5.38 -36.35 8.99
C ASN A 718 -4.61 -37.60 8.57
N ASN A 719 -3.52 -37.93 9.28
CA ASN A 719 -2.84 -39.23 9.11
C ASN A 719 -3.79 -40.39 9.45
N ILE A 720 -4.60 -40.20 10.49
CA ILE A 720 -5.69 -41.09 10.88
C ILE A 720 -6.90 -40.22 11.17
N ASN A 721 -7.91 -40.29 10.31
CA ASN A 721 -9.18 -39.59 10.50
C ASN A 721 -10.03 -40.32 11.56
N ILE A 722 -10.48 -39.60 12.59
CA ILE A 722 -11.29 -40.12 13.69
C ILE A 722 -12.69 -40.51 13.21
N LEU A 723 -13.19 -39.81 12.18
CA LEU A 723 -14.50 -40.05 11.59
C LEU A 723 -14.35 -40.43 10.12
N LYS A 724 -15.27 -41.23 9.55
CA LYS A 724 -15.26 -41.55 8.12
C LYS A 724 -15.93 -40.42 7.30
N PRO A 725 -15.33 -40.00 6.16
CA PRO A 725 -15.90 -38.97 5.30
C PRO A 725 -16.89 -39.54 4.28
N ASN A 726 -18.13 -39.81 4.70
CA ASN A 726 -19.17 -40.37 3.82
C ASN A 726 -19.85 -39.23 3.03
N GLY A 727 -19.24 -38.87 1.90
CA GLY A 727 -19.69 -37.80 1.02
C GLY A 727 -18.56 -36.80 0.70
N ALA A 728 -18.92 -35.60 0.25
CA ALA A 728 -17.95 -34.57 -0.13
C ALA A 728 -17.42 -33.78 1.08
N PHE A 729 -16.42 -34.31 1.78
CA PHE A 729 -15.77 -33.65 2.95
C PHE A 729 -14.64 -32.65 2.56
N GLY A 730 -14.61 -32.26 1.29
CA GLY A 730 -13.62 -31.35 0.73
C GLY A 730 -12.42 -32.09 0.15
N SER A 731 -11.56 -31.35 -0.54
CA SER A 731 -10.43 -31.89 -1.28
C SER A 731 -9.15 -31.11 -1.03
N ARG A 732 -8.03 -31.68 -1.46
CA ARG A 732 -6.73 -31.02 -1.41
C ARG A 732 -6.70 -29.72 -2.22
N ALA A 733 -7.54 -29.57 -3.24
CA ALA A 733 -7.53 -28.40 -4.13
C ALA A 733 -7.73 -27.09 -3.38
N THR A 734 -8.52 -27.11 -2.30
CA THR A 734 -8.75 -25.92 -1.46
C THR A 734 -8.39 -26.14 0.02
N GLY A 735 -7.70 -27.26 0.31
CA GLY A 735 -7.39 -27.67 1.69
C GLY A 735 -8.64 -27.97 2.51
N GLY A 736 -9.66 -28.58 1.89
CA GLY A 736 -10.89 -29.00 2.55
C GLY A 736 -12.00 -27.95 2.66
N LYS A 737 -11.77 -26.72 2.17
CA LYS A 737 -12.77 -25.63 2.21
C LYS A 737 -13.95 -25.83 1.25
N ASP A 738 -13.79 -26.73 0.28
CA ASP A 738 -14.79 -27.17 -0.70
C ASP A 738 -15.68 -28.31 -0.16
N ALA A 739 -15.67 -28.57 1.15
CA ALA A 739 -16.61 -29.48 1.78
C ALA A 739 -18.06 -29.05 1.56
N ALA A 740 -18.93 -30.02 1.27
CA ALA A 740 -20.36 -29.78 1.12
C ALA A 740 -21.01 -29.44 2.46
N ALA A 741 -22.14 -28.74 2.42
CA ALA A 741 -22.86 -28.35 3.63
C ALA A 741 -23.29 -29.57 4.45
N ALA A 742 -23.27 -29.44 5.79
CA ALA A 742 -23.51 -30.51 6.76
C ALA A 742 -24.83 -31.29 6.61
N ARG A 743 -25.80 -30.71 5.89
CA ARG A 743 -27.09 -31.37 5.58
C ARG A 743 -27.00 -32.43 4.47
N TYR A 744 -25.92 -32.43 3.69
CA TYR A 744 -25.72 -33.32 2.54
C TYR A 744 -24.70 -34.42 2.78
N ILE A 745 -23.90 -34.32 3.85
CA ILE A 745 -22.78 -35.22 4.12
C ILE A 745 -23.02 -36.02 5.40
N PHE A 746 -22.53 -37.25 5.39
CA PHE A 746 -22.71 -38.22 6.46
C PHE A 746 -21.37 -38.62 7.04
N THR A 747 -21.38 -39.09 8.28
CA THR A 747 -20.17 -39.55 8.93
C THR A 747 -20.50 -40.68 9.91
N GLU A 748 -19.48 -41.45 10.27
CA GLU A 748 -19.52 -42.45 11.32
C GLU A 748 -18.15 -42.55 11.97
N LEU A 749 -18.06 -43.27 13.09
CA LEU A 749 -16.79 -43.49 13.77
C LEU A 749 -15.88 -44.38 12.92
N ASN A 750 -14.60 -44.02 12.78
CA ASN A 750 -13.64 -44.87 12.08
C ASN A 750 -13.31 -46.11 12.94
N ASP A 751 -13.10 -47.26 12.30
CA ASP A 751 -12.92 -48.54 12.99
C ASP A 751 -11.67 -48.53 13.87
N ILE A 752 -10.61 -47.87 13.40
CA ILE A 752 -9.35 -47.69 14.14
C ILE A 752 -9.49 -46.77 15.36
N THR A 753 -10.49 -45.88 15.39
CA THR A 753 -10.65 -44.90 16.46
C THR A 753 -10.88 -45.55 17.82
N LYS A 754 -11.58 -46.68 17.87
CA LYS A 754 -11.81 -47.44 19.12
C LYS A 754 -10.54 -48.12 19.64
N ALA A 755 -9.56 -48.35 18.77
CA ALA A 755 -8.26 -48.89 19.18
C ALA A 755 -7.35 -47.79 19.75
N ILE A 756 -7.46 -46.57 19.23
CA ILE A 756 -6.68 -45.41 19.68
C ILE A 756 -7.28 -44.81 20.96
N PHE A 757 -8.60 -44.65 21.00
CA PHE A 757 -9.36 -44.14 22.13
C PHE A 757 -10.30 -45.24 22.61
N ASN A 758 -9.83 -46.05 23.56
CA ASN A 758 -10.55 -47.23 23.99
C ASN A 758 -11.77 -46.83 24.85
N PRO A 759 -13.01 -47.18 24.46
CA PRO A 759 -14.19 -46.88 25.26
C PRO A 759 -14.17 -47.49 26.67
N LEU A 760 -13.36 -48.52 26.90
CA LEU A 760 -13.16 -49.12 28.22
C LEU A 760 -12.39 -48.21 29.18
N ASP A 761 -11.69 -47.20 28.68
CA ASP A 761 -10.99 -46.21 29.52
C ASP A 761 -11.95 -45.15 30.07
N ASN A 762 -13.18 -45.06 29.52
CA ASN A 762 -14.17 -44.07 29.92
C ASN A 762 -14.41 -44.01 31.44
N PRO A 763 -14.54 -45.12 32.20
CA PRO A 763 -14.73 -45.06 33.65
C PRO A 763 -13.52 -44.54 34.44
N ILE A 764 -12.33 -44.51 33.83
CA ILE A 764 -11.07 -44.11 34.47
C ILE A 764 -10.90 -42.59 34.42
N TYR A 765 -11.50 -41.93 33.44
CA TYR A 765 -11.34 -40.49 33.28
C TYR A 765 -12.08 -39.71 34.37
N THR A 766 -11.43 -38.64 34.81
CA THR A 766 -12.13 -37.58 35.55
C THR A 766 -13.02 -36.85 34.57
N TYR A 767 -14.26 -36.59 34.93
CA TYR A 767 -15.20 -35.90 34.03
C TYR A 767 -15.47 -34.49 34.49
N VAL A 768 -15.56 -33.59 33.52
CA VAL A 768 -16.09 -32.24 33.75
C VAL A 768 -17.61 -32.34 33.90
N GLN A 769 -18.14 -31.72 34.95
CA GLN A 769 -19.57 -31.55 35.16
C GLN A 769 -20.00 -30.13 34.79
N ASP A 770 -21.13 -30.02 34.11
CA ASP A 770 -21.79 -28.76 33.79
C ASP A 770 -23.30 -28.93 33.98
N ASP A 771 -23.91 -28.08 34.81
CA ASP A 771 -25.34 -28.14 35.19
C ASP A 771 -25.78 -29.58 35.61
N GLU A 772 -24.93 -30.26 36.39
CA GLU A 772 -25.08 -31.64 36.89
C GLU A 772 -24.91 -32.76 35.84
N GLN A 773 -24.64 -32.43 34.58
CA GLN A 773 -24.38 -33.42 33.52
C GLN A 773 -22.88 -33.63 33.28
N THR A 774 -22.51 -34.90 33.06
CA THR A 774 -21.18 -35.25 32.57
C THR A 774 -21.05 -34.85 31.11
N VAL A 775 -20.17 -33.89 30.84
CA VAL A 775 -20.07 -33.25 29.51
C VAL A 775 -18.90 -33.73 28.67
N GLU A 776 -17.74 -33.97 29.27
CA GLU A 776 -16.55 -34.54 28.62
C GLU A 776 -15.52 -35.04 29.65
N PRO A 777 -14.62 -35.96 29.26
CA PRO A 777 -13.46 -36.31 30.09
C PRO A 777 -12.46 -35.13 30.17
N GLN A 778 -11.86 -34.98 31.35
CA GLN A 778 -10.77 -34.06 31.65
C GLN A 778 -9.43 -34.76 31.40
N TRP A 779 -8.54 -34.12 30.62
CA TRP A 779 -7.16 -34.56 30.40
C TRP A 779 -6.19 -33.40 30.59
#